data_AF-A0A2M8B240-F1
#
_entry.id   AF-A0A2M8B240-F1
#
_cell.length_a   1.000
_cell.length_b   1.000
_cell.length_c   1.000
_cell.angle_alpha   90.00
_cell.angle_beta   90.00
_cell.angle_gamma   90.00
#
_symmetry.space_group_name_H-M   'P 1'
#
loop_
_entity.id
_entity.type
_entity.pdbx_description
1 polymer ?
#
loop_
_entity_poly.entity_id
_entity_poly.type
_entity_poly.pdbx_seq_one_letter_code
_entity_poly.pdbx_strand_id
1 'polypeptide(L)'
;MKDKFQAWWKLVVGSRREVGLVVAVVVGLLIVVNGAFFVSAYFPGSCRACHYMDPYVDQWKASSHADVSCIKCHSFSPVFITVTTIKYWTGLYNPRPRADVKDAACLANGCHEGRIEKGKAKMGNITFDHQEHMTKLKRGEKLRCTSCHYAIVQGEHIVQGSHTQVDTAVCFLCHFKGVEAGQALGGCPGCHGTPTKVVEHSGFMFSHDSYLKLGVACRQCHIRVAEGDGKVEDAHCYDCHVGRLDKKGDVLAIHRTHVTYKAIQCFKCHERVRHGLVELVRTFEVQCDGCHKRTHNYQKEMYMGAGAKGVPDTPSRMFSAQVSCNGCHTRSVEVKESGVSFPGESKRTAERQSCVACHGKRYDLMLDDWVRESRNLAVGMEGIVRAGKAAVGSGGTSNPKLAGARALVADAQANLDFLRAGRGAHNIEYALKIVRVGFEQVTTAYRMAGVSGGPPKPAILATPSAYCATLCHARVMPADKVFFKEMELSFPHALHVKDVGIECAKCHSPDKHKMRIVTRSECMKCHHENRDIDCGHCHKAQKALYEGKVKAYGATAAPDVMAAGDTKCTECHELKKGTQTVLTVKAKCEGCHDAKYGKMLLDWKREISKQENIIAVALEEAKEYVSRAKKSGRDVSKEETLVLQADANYQAVSAGRGVHNHKLSLDMLRAAKADLEKVLAAKRKK
;
A
#
# COMPACT_ATOMS: atom_id res chain seq x y z
N MET A 1 -82.55 20.29 36.41
CA MET A 1 -81.63 19.42 35.62
C MET A 1 -82.26 18.08 35.23
N LYS A 2 -82.97 17.37 36.14
CA LYS A 2 -83.67 16.11 35.83
C LYS A 2 -84.72 16.23 34.71
N ASP A 3 -85.55 17.27 34.70
CA ASP A 3 -86.61 17.41 33.68
C ASP A 3 -86.07 17.74 32.28
N LYS A 4 -84.99 18.53 32.19
CA LYS A 4 -84.31 18.78 30.92
C LYS A 4 -83.62 17.52 30.39
N PHE A 5 -83.09 16.68 31.27
CA PHE A 5 -82.49 15.40 30.91
C PHE A 5 -83.54 14.37 30.48
N GLN A 6 -84.71 14.32 31.14
CA GLN A 6 -85.82 13.44 30.74
C GLN A 6 -86.50 13.91 29.45
N ALA A 7 -86.63 15.21 29.22
CA ALA A 7 -87.12 15.76 27.96
C ALA A 7 -86.14 15.48 26.82
N TRP A 8 -84.83 15.69 27.03
CA TRP A 8 -83.78 15.33 26.07
C TRP A 8 -83.72 13.82 25.81
N TRP A 9 -83.88 12.99 26.86
CA TRP A 9 -83.92 11.53 26.73
C TRP A 9 -85.16 11.05 25.99
N LYS A 10 -86.35 11.62 26.23
CA LYS A 10 -87.57 11.31 25.46
C LYS A 10 -87.48 11.77 24.01
N LEU A 11 -86.82 12.90 23.73
CA LEU A 11 -86.58 13.39 22.38
C LEU A 11 -85.58 12.49 21.64
N VAL A 12 -84.48 12.09 22.29
CA VAL A 12 -83.48 11.18 21.73
C VAL A 12 -84.03 9.76 21.58
N VAL A 13 -84.90 9.28 22.47
CA VAL A 13 -85.54 7.96 22.42
C VAL A 13 -86.71 7.92 21.42
N GLY A 14 -87.52 8.98 21.35
CA GLY A 14 -88.64 9.13 20.41
C GLY A 14 -88.17 9.34 18.97
N SER A 15 -87.06 10.05 18.81
CA SER A 15 -86.41 10.28 17.51
C SER A 15 -85.29 9.28 17.22
N ARG A 16 -85.24 8.11 17.89
CA ARG A 16 -84.21 7.08 17.64
C ARG A 16 -84.08 6.73 16.16
N ARG A 17 -85.22 6.71 15.44
CA ARG A 17 -85.25 6.44 14.02
C ARG A 17 -84.70 7.61 13.21
N GLU A 18 -85.11 8.85 13.49
CA GLU A 18 -84.59 10.04 12.79
C GLU A 18 -83.11 10.32 13.11
N VAL A 19 -82.71 10.24 14.38
CA VAL A 19 -81.31 10.38 14.84
C VAL A 19 -80.44 9.26 14.27
N GLY A 20 -80.93 8.02 14.27
CA GLY A 20 -80.25 6.89 13.63
C GLY A 20 -80.06 7.11 12.12
N LEU A 21 -81.06 7.69 11.45
CA LEU A 21 -81.01 8.00 10.01
C LEU A 21 -80.02 9.15 9.73
N VAL A 22 -80.01 10.20 10.54
CA VAL A 22 -79.02 11.30 10.45
C VAL A 22 -77.62 10.78 10.68
N VAL A 23 -77.40 9.95 11.71
CA VAL A 23 -76.09 9.33 11.97
C VAL A 23 -75.67 8.42 10.81
N ALA A 24 -76.58 7.61 10.27
CA ALA A 24 -76.30 6.75 9.12
C ALA A 24 -75.95 7.56 7.85
N VAL A 25 -76.64 8.68 7.60
CA VAL A 25 -76.34 9.59 6.49
C VAL A 25 -74.97 10.24 6.68
N VAL A 26 -74.66 10.75 7.88
CA VAL A 26 -73.36 11.37 8.19
C VAL A 26 -72.23 10.35 8.05
N VAL A 27 -72.39 9.14 8.58
CA VAL A 27 -71.39 8.06 8.45
C VAL A 27 -71.25 7.62 6.99
N GLY A 28 -72.35 7.46 6.26
CA GLY A 28 -72.34 7.15 4.83
C GLY A 28 -71.62 8.22 4.02
N LEU A 29 -71.86 9.50 4.31
CA LEU A 29 -71.20 10.63 3.66
C LEU A 29 -69.70 10.67 3.98
N LEU A 30 -69.32 10.41 5.23
CA LEU A 30 -67.91 10.27 5.62
C LEU A 30 -67.23 9.11 4.88
N ILE A 31 -67.89 7.96 4.74
CA ILE A 31 -67.35 6.81 3.99
C ILE A 31 -67.16 7.18 2.51
N VAL A 32 -68.15 7.83 1.89
CA VAL A 32 -68.08 8.25 0.48
C VAL A 32 -66.98 9.29 0.27
N VAL A 33 -66.88 10.30 1.13
CA VAL A 33 -65.84 11.34 1.08
C VAL A 33 -64.45 10.73 1.30
N ASN A 34 -64.30 9.80 2.25
CA ASN A 34 -63.04 9.14 2.52
C ASN A 34 -62.61 8.21 1.37
N GLY A 35 -63.58 7.49 0.78
CA GLY A 35 -63.36 6.67 -0.41
C GLY A 35 -62.98 7.49 -1.64
N ALA A 36 -63.68 8.59 -1.90
CA ALA A 36 -63.34 9.54 -2.97
C ALA A 36 -61.94 10.15 -2.75
N PHE A 37 -61.59 10.48 -1.51
CA PHE A 37 -60.27 10.99 -1.17
C PHE A 37 -59.18 9.93 -1.37
N PHE A 38 -59.43 8.67 -0.96
CA PHE A 38 -58.53 7.54 -1.20
C PHE A 38 -58.26 7.34 -2.69
N VAL A 39 -59.28 7.39 -3.54
CA VAL A 39 -59.13 7.32 -5.01
C VAL A 39 -58.40 8.55 -5.55
N SER A 40 -58.70 9.74 -5.04
CA SER A 40 -58.04 10.97 -5.47
C SER A 40 -56.53 10.98 -5.16
N ALA A 41 -56.10 10.27 -4.12
CA ALA A 41 -54.69 10.13 -3.72
C ALA A 41 -53.82 9.42 -4.79
N TYR A 42 -54.43 8.77 -5.77
CA TYR A 42 -53.73 8.15 -6.91
C TYR A 42 -53.24 9.20 -7.93
N PHE A 43 -53.76 10.43 -7.88
CA PHE A 43 -53.41 11.51 -8.79
C PHE A 43 -52.40 12.48 -8.13
N PRO A 44 -51.28 12.84 -8.80
CA PRO A 44 -50.28 13.76 -8.24
C PRO A 44 -50.84 15.14 -7.82
N GLY A 45 -51.96 15.56 -8.42
CA GLY A 45 -52.64 16.81 -8.10
C GLY A 45 -53.28 16.87 -6.72
N SER A 46 -53.73 15.74 -6.16
CA SER A 46 -54.41 15.73 -4.85
C SER A 46 -53.43 15.99 -3.71
N CYS A 47 -52.20 15.54 -3.83
CA CYS A 47 -51.14 15.81 -2.86
C CYS A 47 -50.86 17.32 -2.72
N ARG A 48 -50.91 18.07 -3.84
CA ARG A 48 -50.69 19.53 -3.87
C ARG A 48 -51.81 20.31 -3.16
N ALA A 49 -52.99 19.72 -3.02
CA ALA A 49 -54.10 20.36 -2.33
C ALA A 49 -53.87 20.48 -0.81
N CYS A 50 -53.04 19.61 -0.23
CA CYS A 50 -52.78 19.58 1.22
C CYS A 50 -51.30 19.81 1.59
N HIS A 51 -50.36 19.58 0.67
CA HIS A 51 -48.92 19.64 0.92
C HIS A 51 -48.18 20.45 -0.14
N TYR A 52 -47.10 21.14 0.27
CA TYR A 52 -46.20 21.82 -0.66
C TYR A 52 -45.33 20.79 -1.41
N MET A 53 -45.80 20.38 -2.59
CA MET A 53 -45.22 19.27 -3.35
C MET A 53 -44.65 19.66 -4.72
N ASP A 54 -44.80 20.91 -5.17
CA ASP A 54 -44.42 21.32 -6.52
C ASP A 54 -42.97 20.96 -6.89
N PRO A 55 -41.95 21.25 -6.05
CA PRO A 55 -40.57 20.88 -6.38
C PRO A 55 -40.37 19.36 -6.48
N TYR A 56 -41.09 18.57 -5.68
CA TYR A 56 -40.99 17.12 -5.72
C TYR A 56 -41.64 16.54 -6.98
N VAL A 57 -42.79 17.09 -7.39
CA VAL A 57 -43.52 16.68 -8.59
C VAL A 57 -42.74 17.05 -9.84
N ASP A 58 -42.13 18.23 -9.89
CA ASP A 58 -41.35 18.67 -11.05
C ASP A 58 -40.08 17.82 -11.23
N GLN A 59 -39.39 17.50 -10.12
CA GLN A 59 -38.25 16.57 -10.16
C GLN A 59 -38.68 15.15 -10.53
N TRP A 60 -39.86 14.70 -10.10
CA TRP A 60 -40.39 13.39 -10.50
C TRP A 60 -40.72 13.34 -11.99
N LYS A 61 -41.40 14.35 -12.54
CA LYS A 61 -41.72 14.46 -13.98
C LYS A 61 -40.49 14.45 -14.87
N ALA A 62 -39.38 15.02 -14.39
CA ALA A 62 -38.13 15.04 -15.13
C ALA A 62 -37.24 13.81 -14.86
N SER A 63 -37.64 12.91 -13.96
CA SER A 63 -36.87 11.71 -13.60
C SER A 63 -37.23 10.52 -14.49
N SER A 64 -36.43 9.45 -14.41
CA SER A 64 -36.74 8.16 -15.05
C SER A 64 -38.00 7.47 -14.47
N HIS A 65 -38.60 8.02 -13.41
CA HIS A 65 -39.82 7.50 -12.78
C HIS A 65 -41.09 8.28 -13.16
N ALA A 66 -41.04 9.18 -14.16
CA ALA A 66 -42.15 10.05 -14.54
C ALA A 66 -43.45 9.30 -14.89
N ASP A 67 -43.37 8.04 -15.33
CA ASP A 67 -44.53 7.19 -15.64
C ASP A 67 -44.99 6.30 -14.46
N VAL A 68 -44.32 6.41 -13.31
CA VAL A 68 -44.64 5.64 -12.10
C VAL A 68 -45.50 6.48 -11.16
N SER A 69 -46.74 6.04 -10.91
CA SER A 69 -47.63 6.70 -9.95
C SER A 69 -47.00 6.76 -8.56
N CYS A 70 -47.11 7.94 -7.91
CA CYS A 70 -46.48 8.24 -6.62
C CYS A 70 -46.79 7.19 -5.54
N ILE A 71 -48.03 6.70 -5.49
CA ILE A 71 -48.50 5.75 -4.48
C ILE A 71 -47.92 4.34 -4.60
N LYS A 72 -47.29 3.99 -5.74
CA LYS A 72 -46.56 2.72 -5.88
C LYS A 72 -45.33 2.68 -4.95
N CYS A 73 -44.77 3.85 -4.64
CA CYS A 73 -43.63 3.98 -3.71
C CYS A 73 -44.05 4.60 -2.37
N HIS A 74 -45.00 5.53 -2.38
CA HIS A 74 -45.54 6.21 -1.21
C HIS A 74 -46.84 5.55 -0.75
N SER A 75 -46.73 4.46 0.01
CA SER A 75 -47.90 3.74 0.51
C SER A 75 -48.53 4.44 1.72
N PHE A 76 -49.86 4.57 1.70
CA PHE A 76 -50.65 5.17 2.77
C PHE A 76 -51.76 4.20 3.19
N SER A 77 -51.95 4.02 4.50
CA SER A 77 -53.09 3.24 5.01
C SER A 77 -54.36 4.11 5.05
N PRO A 78 -55.56 3.52 4.89
CA PRO A 78 -56.82 4.28 5.02
C PRO A 78 -56.95 5.03 6.35
N VAL A 79 -56.41 4.44 7.43
CA VAL A 79 -56.34 5.09 8.76
C VAL A 79 -55.40 6.29 8.75
N PHE A 80 -54.22 6.18 8.13
CA PHE A 80 -53.26 7.28 8.02
C PHE A 80 -53.86 8.46 7.25
N ILE A 81 -54.54 8.18 6.15
CA ILE A 81 -55.24 9.18 5.32
C ILE A 81 -56.29 9.89 6.17
N THR A 82 -57.17 9.14 6.84
CA THR A 82 -58.23 9.69 7.69
C THR A 82 -57.68 10.60 8.80
N VAL A 83 -56.63 10.16 9.51
CA VAL A 83 -55.99 10.95 10.56
C VAL A 83 -55.34 12.22 9.99
N THR A 84 -54.75 12.13 8.80
CA THR A 84 -54.10 13.28 8.16
C THR A 84 -55.12 14.32 7.72
N THR A 85 -56.27 13.90 7.18
CA THR A 85 -57.38 14.79 6.84
C THR A 85 -57.90 15.52 8.08
N ILE A 86 -58.05 14.84 9.22
CA ILE A 86 -58.46 15.45 10.49
C ILE A 86 -57.41 16.48 10.97
N LYS A 87 -56.12 16.14 10.89
CA LYS A 87 -55.03 17.07 11.24
C LYS A 87 -55.02 18.30 10.37
N TYR A 88 -55.28 18.15 9.07
CA TYR A 88 -55.38 19.28 8.14
C TYR A 88 -56.55 20.19 8.50
N TRP A 89 -57.74 19.61 8.72
CA TRP A 89 -58.95 20.36 9.09
C TRP A 89 -58.81 21.08 10.44
N THR A 90 -58.04 20.52 11.37
CA THR A 90 -57.81 21.12 12.70
C THR A 90 -56.61 22.06 12.75
N GLY A 91 -55.91 22.27 11.63
CA GLY A 91 -54.68 23.08 11.58
C GLY A 91 -53.46 22.44 12.24
N LEU A 92 -53.55 21.18 12.69
CA LEU A 92 -52.48 20.40 13.34
C LEU A 92 -51.57 19.67 12.34
N TYR A 93 -51.51 20.13 11.09
CA TYR A 93 -50.73 19.50 10.04
C TYR A 93 -49.27 19.97 10.03
N ASN A 94 -48.37 19.10 9.58
CA ASN A 94 -46.96 19.46 9.37
C ASN A 94 -46.75 19.87 7.90
N PRO A 95 -46.32 21.11 7.60
CA PRO A 95 -46.11 21.59 6.23
C PRO A 95 -44.92 20.92 5.52
N ARG A 96 -44.07 20.17 6.25
CA ARG A 96 -42.94 19.41 5.71
C ARG A 96 -43.18 17.90 5.86
N PRO A 97 -44.03 17.29 5.01
CA PRO A 97 -44.29 15.87 5.08
C PRO A 97 -43.01 15.07 4.76
N ARG A 98 -42.71 14.09 5.61
CA ARG A 98 -41.63 13.14 5.37
C ARG A 98 -42.24 11.82 4.91
N ALA A 99 -41.86 11.39 3.71
CA ALA A 99 -42.21 10.06 3.23
C ALA A 99 -41.24 8.99 3.74
N ASP A 100 -41.77 7.82 4.12
CA ASP A 100 -40.99 6.62 4.44
C ASP A 100 -41.20 5.55 3.36
N VAL A 101 -40.40 5.64 2.28
CA VAL A 101 -40.46 4.68 1.16
C VAL A 101 -39.70 3.42 1.53
N LYS A 102 -40.42 2.30 1.68
CA LYS A 102 -39.83 0.99 2.02
C LYS A 102 -39.08 0.38 0.82
N ASP A 103 -37.96 -0.29 1.07
CA ASP A 103 -37.15 -0.93 0.02
C ASP A 103 -37.97 -1.96 -0.79
N ALA A 104 -38.95 -2.62 -0.16
CA ALA A 104 -39.86 -3.56 -0.82
C ALA A 104 -40.67 -2.91 -1.96
N ALA A 105 -40.95 -1.61 -1.88
CA ALA A 105 -41.64 -0.89 -2.96
C ALA A 105 -40.72 -0.69 -4.17
N CYS A 106 -39.42 -0.46 -3.95
CA CYS A 106 -38.43 -0.37 -5.02
C CYS A 106 -38.18 -1.74 -5.67
N LEU A 107 -38.13 -2.80 -4.86
CA LEU A 107 -37.85 -4.17 -5.28
C LEU A 107 -39.10 -4.94 -5.74
N ALA A 108 -40.26 -4.26 -5.85
CA ALA A 108 -41.50 -4.87 -6.29
C ALA A 108 -41.37 -5.47 -7.71
N ASN A 109 -42.20 -6.47 -8.00
CA ASN A 109 -42.25 -7.10 -9.32
C ASN A 109 -42.53 -6.04 -10.40
N GLY A 110 -41.78 -6.12 -11.51
CA GLY A 110 -41.84 -5.12 -12.59
C GLY A 110 -41.10 -3.80 -12.31
N CYS A 111 -40.42 -3.67 -11.16
CA CYS A 111 -39.56 -2.52 -10.82
C CYS A 111 -38.08 -2.96 -10.77
N HIS A 112 -37.43 -2.96 -9.59
CA HIS A 112 -36.02 -3.32 -9.42
C HIS A 112 -35.81 -4.73 -8.83
N GLU A 113 -36.61 -5.70 -9.25
CA GLU A 113 -36.52 -7.07 -8.76
C GLU A 113 -35.12 -7.69 -8.99
N GLY A 114 -34.60 -8.34 -7.94
CA GLY A 114 -33.27 -8.95 -7.92
C GLY A 114 -32.10 -7.96 -8.01
N ARG A 115 -32.32 -6.64 -7.91
CA ARG A 115 -31.25 -5.65 -8.13
C ARG A 115 -30.08 -5.76 -7.15
N ILE A 116 -30.33 -6.20 -5.92
CA ILE A 116 -29.29 -6.39 -4.90
C ILE A 116 -28.34 -7.53 -5.30
N GLU A 117 -28.85 -8.57 -5.97
CA GLU A 117 -28.12 -9.81 -6.28
C GLU A 117 -27.43 -9.77 -7.66
N LYS A 118 -27.71 -8.75 -8.48
CA LYS A 118 -27.19 -8.59 -9.86
C LYS A 118 -25.71 -8.14 -9.94
N GLY A 119 -24.94 -8.24 -8.86
CA GLY A 119 -23.50 -7.94 -8.81
C GLY A 119 -23.14 -6.45 -8.96
N LYS A 120 -21.99 -6.17 -9.58
CA LYS A 120 -21.42 -4.82 -9.70
C LYS A 120 -22.27 -3.89 -10.58
N ALA A 121 -22.61 -2.73 -10.05
CA ALA A 121 -23.22 -1.60 -10.75
C ALA A 121 -22.19 -0.52 -11.09
N LYS A 122 -22.49 0.28 -12.11
CA LYS A 122 -21.65 1.39 -12.58
C LYS A 122 -22.43 2.70 -12.55
N MET A 123 -21.79 3.75 -12.06
CA MET A 123 -22.29 5.12 -12.02
C MET A 123 -21.17 6.06 -12.45
N GLY A 124 -21.24 6.59 -13.67
CA GLY A 124 -20.13 7.33 -14.28
C GLY A 124 -18.87 6.47 -14.29
N ASN A 125 -17.80 6.95 -13.64
CA ASN A 125 -16.54 6.23 -13.48
C ASN A 125 -16.47 5.37 -12.21
N ILE A 126 -17.50 5.39 -11.37
CA ILE A 126 -17.54 4.63 -10.11
C ILE A 126 -18.21 3.28 -10.36
N THR A 127 -17.57 2.21 -9.90
CA THR A 127 -18.10 0.84 -9.86
C THR A 127 -18.29 0.44 -8.40
N PHE A 128 -19.43 -0.13 -8.06
CA PHE A 128 -19.76 -0.57 -6.71
C PHE A 128 -20.70 -1.79 -6.75
N ASP A 129 -20.92 -2.45 -5.62
CA ASP A 129 -21.75 -3.65 -5.54
C ASP A 129 -22.88 -3.47 -4.51
N HIS A 130 -24.13 -3.62 -4.94
CA HIS A 130 -25.29 -3.45 -4.06
C HIS A 130 -25.34 -4.52 -2.97
N GLN A 131 -24.95 -5.76 -3.27
CA GLN A 131 -24.91 -6.85 -2.29
C GLN A 131 -23.96 -6.50 -1.16
N GLU A 132 -22.75 -6.03 -1.49
CA GLU A 132 -21.77 -5.65 -0.48
C GLU A 132 -22.24 -4.51 0.41
N HIS A 133 -22.97 -3.52 -0.15
CA HIS A 133 -23.45 -2.36 0.61
C HIS A 133 -24.72 -2.63 1.42
N MET A 134 -25.65 -3.44 0.90
CA MET A 134 -27.00 -3.60 1.46
C MET A 134 -27.15 -4.80 2.40
N THR A 135 -26.30 -5.83 2.27
CA THR A 135 -26.45 -7.08 3.07
C THR A 135 -25.69 -7.06 4.39
N LYS A 136 -24.65 -6.23 4.51
CA LYS A 136 -23.80 -6.12 5.71
C LYS A 136 -24.07 -4.80 6.43
N LEU A 137 -23.90 -4.79 7.74
CA LEU A 137 -23.90 -3.52 8.49
C LEU A 137 -22.70 -2.68 8.07
N LYS A 138 -22.95 -1.42 7.71
CA LYS A 138 -21.93 -0.43 7.36
C LYS A 138 -21.85 0.58 8.48
N ARG A 139 -20.71 0.63 9.19
CA ARG A 139 -20.52 1.50 10.36
C ARG A 139 -21.66 1.39 11.40
N GLY A 140 -22.18 0.17 11.58
CA GLY A 140 -23.25 -0.14 12.53
C GLY A 140 -24.68 -0.03 12.00
N GLU A 141 -24.87 0.36 10.74
CA GLU A 141 -26.20 0.63 10.18
C GLU A 141 -26.53 -0.29 9.02
N LYS A 142 -27.81 -0.68 8.91
CA LYS A 142 -28.34 -1.30 7.70
C LYS A 142 -28.82 -0.18 6.78
N LEU A 143 -28.21 -0.10 5.60
CA LEU A 143 -28.58 0.86 4.57
C LEU A 143 -29.93 0.49 3.93
N ARG A 144 -30.61 1.50 3.40
CA ARG A 144 -31.84 1.40 2.63
C ARG A 144 -31.61 1.91 1.22
N CYS A 145 -32.50 1.60 0.28
CA CYS A 145 -32.40 2.13 -1.09
C CYS A 145 -32.31 3.65 -1.05
N THR A 146 -33.12 4.29 -0.21
CA THR A 146 -33.17 5.74 0.00
C THR A 146 -32.00 6.31 0.81
N SER A 147 -31.07 5.49 1.31
CA SER A 147 -29.82 5.99 1.89
C SER A 147 -28.91 6.60 0.80
N CYS A 148 -28.97 6.04 -0.41
CA CYS A 148 -28.20 6.53 -1.57
C CYS A 148 -29.12 7.16 -2.64
N HIS A 149 -30.29 6.56 -2.89
CA HIS A 149 -31.28 6.99 -3.88
C HIS A 149 -32.35 7.89 -3.26
N TYR A 150 -32.02 9.14 -2.96
CA TYR A 150 -32.96 10.04 -2.31
C TYR A 150 -33.34 11.23 -3.19
N ALA A 151 -34.48 11.85 -2.89
CA ALA A 151 -34.96 13.01 -3.65
C ALA A 151 -34.18 14.27 -3.26
N ILE A 152 -33.34 14.77 -4.17
CA ILE A 152 -32.61 16.03 -4.01
C ILE A 152 -33.46 17.17 -4.57
N VAL A 153 -34.41 17.67 -3.79
CA VAL A 153 -35.39 18.66 -4.28
C VAL A 153 -35.17 20.08 -3.72
N GLN A 154 -34.15 20.26 -2.87
CA GLN A 154 -33.84 21.53 -2.17
C GLN A 154 -32.31 21.69 -2.03
N GLY A 155 -31.81 22.93 -2.17
CA GLY A 155 -30.39 23.32 -2.06
C GLY A 155 -29.69 23.62 -3.39
N GLU A 156 -28.44 24.07 -3.34
CA GLU A 156 -27.65 24.49 -4.51
C GLU A 156 -27.23 23.35 -5.46
N HIS A 157 -27.50 22.10 -5.10
CA HIS A 157 -27.06 20.90 -5.82
C HIS A 157 -28.21 20.11 -6.46
N ILE A 158 -29.36 20.74 -6.65
CA ILE A 158 -30.49 20.13 -7.36
C ILE A 158 -30.11 19.97 -8.82
N VAL A 159 -30.17 18.73 -9.31
CA VAL A 159 -30.14 18.43 -10.75
C VAL A 159 -31.56 18.12 -11.18
N GLN A 160 -31.99 18.63 -12.33
CA GLN A 160 -33.31 18.31 -12.88
C GLN A 160 -33.45 16.79 -13.08
N GLY A 161 -34.55 16.21 -12.59
CA GLY A 161 -34.80 14.77 -12.58
C GLY A 161 -34.24 14.03 -11.35
N SER A 162 -33.86 14.74 -10.28
CA SER A 162 -33.21 14.16 -9.10
C SER A 162 -34.12 13.33 -8.18
N HIS A 163 -35.40 13.16 -8.53
CA HIS A 163 -36.32 12.34 -7.73
C HIS A 163 -35.83 10.87 -7.77
N THR A 164 -35.32 10.37 -6.64
CA THR A 164 -34.72 9.03 -6.44
C THR A 164 -33.38 8.79 -7.17
N GLN A 165 -32.60 9.86 -7.40
CA GLN A 165 -31.25 9.74 -7.97
C GLN A 165 -30.21 9.38 -6.90
N VAL A 166 -29.10 8.75 -7.32
CA VAL A 166 -27.94 8.49 -6.46
C VAL A 166 -27.13 9.76 -6.26
N ASP A 167 -26.82 10.10 -5.01
CA ASP A 167 -25.86 11.14 -4.67
C ASP A 167 -24.47 10.55 -4.39
N THR A 168 -23.47 10.89 -5.21
CA THR A 168 -22.08 10.44 -5.07
C THR A 168 -21.43 10.91 -3.77
N ALA A 169 -21.90 12.02 -3.18
CA ALA A 169 -21.36 12.53 -1.92
C ALA A 169 -21.54 11.51 -0.78
N VAL A 170 -22.57 10.67 -0.82
CA VAL A 170 -22.81 9.63 0.21
C VAL A 170 -21.66 8.62 0.21
N CYS A 171 -21.16 8.25 -0.97
CA CYS A 171 -19.97 7.40 -1.09
C CYS A 171 -18.77 8.06 -0.41
N PHE A 172 -18.52 9.34 -0.71
CA PHE A 172 -17.37 10.06 -0.17
C PHE A 172 -17.44 10.22 1.35
N LEU A 173 -18.62 10.49 1.90
CA LEU A 173 -18.83 10.56 3.34
C LEU A 173 -18.38 9.26 4.02
N CYS A 174 -18.85 8.10 3.56
CA CYS A 174 -18.50 6.82 4.16
C CYS A 174 -17.04 6.44 3.93
N HIS A 175 -16.51 6.68 2.73
CA HIS A 175 -15.21 6.18 2.31
C HIS A 175 -14.02 7.11 2.64
N PHE A 176 -14.26 8.36 3.03
CA PHE A 176 -13.21 9.30 3.46
C PHE A 176 -13.33 9.78 4.91
N LYS A 177 -14.51 9.70 5.55
CA LYS A 177 -14.65 10.09 6.96
C LYS A 177 -13.88 9.17 7.89
N GLY A 178 -12.91 9.72 8.60
CA GLY A 178 -12.08 9.00 9.58
C GLY A 178 -10.95 8.19 8.95
N VAL A 179 -10.57 8.52 7.72
CA VAL A 179 -9.46 7.89 6.99
C VAL A 179 -8.35 8.92 6.81
N GLU A 180 -7.09 8.49 6.81
CA GLU A 180 -5.95 9.41 6.64
C GLU A 180 -5.95 10.11 5.28
N ALA A 181 -5.32 11.29 5.21
CA ALA A 181 -5.17 12.03 3.96
C ALA A 181 -4.48 11.18 2.86
N GLY A 182 -4.98 11.30 1.63
CA GLY A 182 -4.47 10.53 0.49
C GLY A 182 -4.91 9.06 0.48
N GLN A 183 -5.82 8.66 1.37
CA GLN A 183 -6.37 7.30 1.43
C GLN A 183 -7.89 7.29 1.32
N ALA A 184 -8.44 6.11 1.01
CA ALA A 184 -9.87 5.85 0.97
C ALA A 184 -10.15 4.47 1.58
N LEU A 185 -11.27 4.33 2.28
CA LEU A 185 -11.75 3.05 2.80
C LEU A 185 -12.01 2.09 1.62
N GLY A 186 -11.38 0.92 1.62
CA GLY A 186 -11.45 -0.03 0.50
C GLY A 186 -10.46 0.25 -0.65
N GLY A 187 -9.63 1.30 -0.53
CA GLY A 187 -8.58 1.65 -1.48
C GLY A 187 -9.09 2.37 -2.74
N CYS A 188 -8.24 3.22 -3.33
CA CYS A 188 -8.60 4.05 -4.49
C CYS A 188 -9.13 3.23 -5.70
N PRO A 189 -8.52 2.09 -6.08
CA PRO A 189 -9.01 1.29 -7.19
C PRO A 189 -10.39 0.67 -6.96
N GLY A 190 -10.87 0.65 -5.71
CA GLY A 190 -12.17 0.08 -5.36
C GLY A 190 -13.34 0.78 -6.03
N CYS A 191 -13.23 2.09 -6.29
CA CYS A 191 -14.29 2.88 -6.92
C CYS A 191 -14.06 3.06 -8.43
N HIS A 192 -12.88 3.49 -8.87
CA HIS A 192 -12.64 3.87 -10.27
C HIS A 192 -11.56 3.02 -10.97
N GLY A 193 -11.14 1.91 -10.38
CA GLY A 193 -10.05 1.09 -10.91
C GLY A 193 -8.69 1.81 -10.90
N THR A 194 -7.68 1.11 -11.38
CA THR A 194 -6.32 1.66 -11.51
C THR A 194 -6.18 2.44 -12.81
N PRO A 195 -5.61 3.66 -12.80
CA PRO A 195 -5.33 4.39 -14.04
C PRO A 195 -4.39 3.60 -14.95
N THR A 196 -4.81 3.30 -16.18
CA THR A 196 -4.01 2.55 -17.16
C THR A 196 -3.48 3.42 -18.30
N LYS A 197 -3.99 4.65 -18.43
CA LYS A 197 -3.58 5.57 -19.48
C LYS A 197 -2.37 6.39 -19.03
N VAL A 198 -1.49 6.66 -19.98
CA VAL A 198 -0.48 7.70 -19.83
C VAL A 198 -1.23 9.03 -19.78
N VAL A 199 -1.01 9.80 -18.72
CA VAL A 199 -1.63 11.11 -18.53
C VAL A 199 -0.63 12.21 -18.84
N GLU A 200 -1.08 13.29 -19.45
CA GLU A 200 -0.29 14.51 -19.54
C GLU A 200 -0.61 15.41 -18.34
N HIS A 201 0.42 15.88 -17.65
CA HIS A 201 0.28 16.90 -16.61
C HIS A 201 1.37 17.93 -16.85
N SER A 202 1.07 19.24 -16.85
CA SER A 202 2.05 20.33 -17.07
C SER A 202 3.06 20.07 -18.22
N GLY A 203 2.60 19.55 -19.36
CA GLY A 203 3.44 19.29 -20.54
C GLY A 203 4.28 18.01 -20.50
N PHE A 204 4.02 17.06 -19.59
CA PHE A 204 4.75 15.79 -19.50
C PHE A 204 3.85 14.57 -19.46
N MET A 205 4.32 13.49 -20.09
CA MET A 205 3.65 12.19 -20.12
C MET A 205 4.01 11.34 -18.89
N PHE A 206 3.00 10.81 -18.19
CA PHE A 206 3.17 10.02 -16.98
C PHE A 206 2.36 8.72 -17.03
N SER A 207 3.03 7.58 -16.91
CA SER A 207 2.40 6.25 -16.89
C SER A 207 2.22 5.77 -15.45
N HIS A 208 1.00 5.67 -14.94
CA HIS A 208 0.77 5.12 -13.60
C HIS A 208 1.20 3.66 -13.46
N ASP A 209 1.04 2.85 -14.51
CA ASP A 209 1.39 1.43 -14.53
C ASP A 209 2.87 1.18 -14.20
N SER A 210 3.76 2.00 -14.78
CA SER A 210 5.21 1.94 -14.55
C SER A 210 5.55 2.10 -13.07
N TYR A 211 4.89 3.03 -12.39
CA TYR A 211 5.16 3.37 -10.99
C TYR A 211 4.52 2.37 -10.03
N LEU A 212 3.33 1.86 -10.36
CA LEU A 212 2.65 0.84 -9.56
C LEU A 212 3.41 -0.49 -9.55
N LYS A 213 4.03 -0.88 -10.67
CA LYS A 213 4.91 -2.07 -10.75
C LYS A 213 6.15 -1.94 -9.85
N LEU A 214 6.58 -0.71 -9.57
CA LEU A 214 7.68 -0.41 -8.66
C LEU A 214 7.22 -0.32 -7.18
N GLY A 215 5.93 -0.53 -6.91
CA GLY A 215 5.37 -0.50 -5.56
C GLY A 215 5.12 0.91 -5.01
N VAL A 216 5.07 1.94 -5.87
CA VAL A 216 4.77 3.31 -5.46
C VAL A 216 3.29 3.41 -5.10
N ALA A 217 2.99 3.83 -3.86
CA ALA A 217 1.61 3.97 -3.38
C ALA A 217 0.99 5.29 -3.85
N CYS A 218 -0.33 5.31 -4.13
CA CYS A 218 -1.04 6.48 -4.65
C CYS A 218 -0.82 7.75 -3.79
N ARG A 219 -0.84 7.60 -2.46
CA ARG A 219 -0.63 8.69 -1.49
C ARG A 219 0.75 9.35 -1.56
N GLN A 220 1.74 8.70 -2.19
CA GLN A 220 3.05 9.30 -2.41
C GLN A 220 3.01 10.38 -3.49
N CYS A 221 1.98 10.41 -4.33
CA CYS A 221 1.78 11.47 -5.31
C CYS A 221 0.52 12.27 -5.01
N HIS A 222 -0.57 11.61 -4.64
CA HIS A 222 -1.86 12.22 -4.32
C HIS A 222 -1.97 12.49 -2.81
N ILE A 223 -1.36 13.59 -2.36
CA ILE A 223 -1.26 13.96 -0.94
C ILE A 223 -2.63 14.21 -0.34
N ARG A 224 -3.52 14.88 -1.10
CA ARG A 224 -4.90 15.14 -0.67
C ARG A 224 -5.86 14.91 -1.82
N VAL A 225 -6.81 13.99 -1.59
CA VAL A 225 -7.81 13.58 -2.58
C VAL A 225 -9.24 13.87 -2.14
N ALA A 226 -9.43 14.36 -0.91
CA ALA A 226 -10.73 14.70 -0.38
C ALA A 226 -10.62 15.94 0.51
N GLU A 227 -11.70 16.70 0.56
CA GLU A 227 -11.86 17.90 1.37
C GLU A 227 -13.14 17.80 2.19
N GLY A 228 -13.05 18.16 3.48
CA GLY A 228 -14.11 17.94 4.47
C GLY A 228 -13.97 16.62 5.21
N ASP A 229 -14.45 16.57 6.46
CA ASP A 229 -14.36 15.43 7.37
C ASP A 229 -15.73 14.78 7.67
N GLY A 230 -16.78 15.33 7.05
CA GLY A 230 -18.17 14.96 7.25
C GLY A 230 -18.60 14.98 8.71
N LYS A 231 -18.06 15.90 9.53
CA LYS A 231 -18.44 16.07 10.94
C LYS A 231 -19.94 16.31 11.10
N VAL A 232 -20.44 16.01 12.30
CA VAL A 232 -21.82 16.26 12.70
C VAL A 232 -21.79 17.40 13.69
N GLU A 233 -22.37 18.52 13.32
CA GLU A 233 -22.55 19.66 14.21
C GLU A 233 -23.80 19.49 15.07
N ASP A 234 -23.73 19.97 16.30
CA ASP A 234 -24.83 19.88 17.27
C ASP A 234 -26.11 20.58 16.78
N ALA A 235 -25.94 21.64 16.00
CA ALA A 235 -27.01 22.40 15.37
C ALA A 235 -28.01 21.49 14.63
N HIS A 236 -27.50 20.50 13.89
CA HIS A 236 -28.32 19.54 13.12
C HIS A 236 -29.24 18.70 14.01
N CYS A 237 -28.89 18.48 15.27
CA CYS A 237 -29.74 17.75 16.20
C CYS A 237 -30.98 18.59 16.58
N TYR A 238 -30.80 19.89 16.71
CA TYR A 238 -31.85 20.82 17.17
C TYR A 238 -32.91 21.10 16.10
N ASP A 239 -32.64 20.77 14.83
CA ASP A 239 -33.64 20.82 13.75
C ASP A 239 -34.85 19.93 14.01
N CYS A 240 -34.69 18.88 14.83
CA CYS A 240 -35.75 17.93 15.17
C CYS A 240 -35.92 17.69 16.68
N HIS A 241 -34.89 17.91 17.50
CA HIS A 241 -34.91 17.61 18.94
C HIS A 241 -34.86 18.88 19.79
N VAL A 242 -35.87 19.07 20.65
CA VAL A 242 -35.95 20.22 21.58
C VAL A 242 -35.35 19.89 22.97
N GLY A 243 -34.71 18.73 23.15
CA GLY A 243 -34.08 18.36 24.45
C GLY A 243 -33.71 16.88 24.70
N ARG A 244 -33.95 15.96 23.75
CA ARG A 244 -33.58 14.53 23.91
C ARG A 244 -32.20 14.23 23.31
N LEU A 245 -31.13 14.48 24.07
CA LEU A 245 -29.75 14.24 23.64
C LEU A 245 -28.96 13.25 24.52
N ASP A 246 -29.61 12.58 25.47
CA ASP A 246 -28.94 11.72 26.47
C ASP A 246 -28.09 10.57 25.86
N LYS A 247 -28.38 10.19 24.61
CA LYS A 247 -27.64 9.15 23.85
C LYS A 247 -26.86 9.71 22.65
N LYS A 248 -26.63 11.01 22.59
CA LYS A 248 -25.93 11.66 21.48
C LYS A 248 -24.50 11.15 21.26
N GLY A 249 -23.84 10.66 22.31
CA GLY A 249 -22.51 10.04 22.21
C GLY A 249 -22.50 8.63 21.59
N ASP A 250 -23.66 7.97 21.50
CA ASP A 250 -23.76 6.62 20.93
C ASP A 250 -24.06 6.68 19.44
N VAL A 251 -22.99 6.72 18.64
CA VAL A 251 -23.04 6.81 17.17
C VAL A 251 -23.83 5.63 16.56
N LEU A 252 -23.70 4.43 17.11
CA LEU A 252 -24.38 3.24 16.60
C LEU A 252 -25.88 3.32 16.84
N ALA A 253 -26.30 3.76 18.03
CA ALA A 253 -27.71 3.97 18.34
C ALA A 253 -28.32 5.09 17.49
N ILE A 254 -27.57 6.18 17.24
CA ILE A 254 -28.01 7.25 16.35
C ILE A 254 -28.27 6.71 14.94
N HIS A 255 -27.29 6.05 14.32
CA HIS A 255 -27.46 5.53 12.96
C HIS A 255 -28.58 4.48 12.87
N ARG A 256 -28.69 3.57 13.84
CA ARG A 256 -29.75 2.56 13.86
C ARG A 256 -31.14 3.19 13.91
N THR A 257 -31.36 4.17 14.78
CA THR A 257 -32.66 4.83 14.88
C THR A 257 -32.93 5.74 13.68
N HIS A 258 -31.98 6.59 13.29
CA HIS A 258 -32.21 7.63 12.30
C HIS A 258 -32.07 7.10 10.87
N VAL A 259 -31.00 6.39 10.55
CA VAL A 259 -30.73 5.89 9.19
C VAL A 259 -31.49 4.59 8.94
N THR A 260 -31.28 3.55 9.75
CA THR A 260 -31.89 2.23 9.49
C THR A 260 -33.41 2.23 9.67
N TYR A 261 -33.92 2.64 10.83
CA TYR A 261 -35.35 2.56 11.10
C TYR A 261 -36.15 3.72 10.50
N LYS A 262 -35.61 4.94 10.56
CA LYS A 262 -36.32 6.13 10.12
C LYS A 262 -35.97 6.59 8.71
N ALA A 263 -34.92 6.08 8.06
CA ALA A 263 -34.44 6.51 6.72
C ALA A 263 -34.09 8.00 6.61
N ILE A 264 -33.56 8.60 7.67
CA ILE A 264 -33.07 9.98 7.65
C ILE A 264 -31.81 10.03 6.77
N GLN A 265 -31.77 11.03 5.89
CA GLN A 265 -30.67 11.24 4.94
C GLN A 265 -29.41 11.67 5.69
N CYS A 266 -28.25 11.17 5.25
CA CYS A 266 -26.97 11.39 5.92
C CYS A 266 -26.65 12.88 6.11
N PHE A 267 -26.90 13.70 5.08
CA PHE A 267 -26.59 15.14 5.09
C PHE A 267 -27.61 16.01 5.83
N LYS A 268 -28.58 15.40 6.55
CA LYS A 268 -29.33 16.10 7.60
C LYS A 268 -28.55 16.20 8.90
N CYS A 269 -27.46 15.45 9.03
CA CYS A 269 -26.60 15.48 10.21
C CYS A 269 -25.13 15.70 9.84
N HIS A 270 -24.68 15.12 8.73
CA HIS A 270 -23.29 15.18 8.31
C HIS A 270 -23.02 16.34 7.37
N GLU A 271 -21.88 17.01 7.57
CA GLU A 271 -21.28 17.86 6.57
C GLU A 271 -20.88 17.06 5.31
N ARG A 272 -20.80 17.74 4.17
CA ARG A 272 -20.39 17.10 2.91
C ARG A 272 -18.88 16.89 2.84
N VAL A 273 -18.48 15.81 2.18
CA VAL A 273 -17.10 15.55 1.78
C VAL A 273 -17.01 15.68 0.26
N ARG A 274 -16.08 16.49 -0.23
CA ARG A 274 -15.78 16.64 -1.66
C ARG A 274 -14.59 15.75 -2.00
N HIS A 275 -14.62 15.10 -3.16
CA HIS A 275 -13.55 14.23 -3.64
C HIS A 275 -13.06 14.73 -5.00
N GLY A 276 -11.74 14.80 -5.18
CA GLY A 276 -11.09 15.30 -6.39
C GLY A 276 -9.57 15.40 -6.21
N LEU A 277 -8.86 15.95 -7.19
CA LEU A 277 -7.43 16.24 -7.04
C LEU A 277 -7.26 17.55 -6.25
N VAL A 278 -7.07 17.46 -4.94
CA VAL A 278 -6.95 18.64 -4.06
C VAL A 278 -5.50 19.07 -3.92
N GLU A 279 -4.57 18.13 -3.75
CA GLU A 279 -3.14 18.41 -3.58
C GLU A 279 -2.27 17.26 -4.12
N LEU A 280 -1.21 17.60 -4.86
CA LEU A 280 -0.20 16.67 -5.37
C LEU A 280 1.14 16.88 -4.65
N VAL A 281 2.06 15.92 -4.79
CA VAL A 281 3.41 16.06 -4.24
C VAL A 281 4.17 17.19 -4.93
N ARG A 282 4.92 17.97 -4.14
CA ARG A 282 5.69 19.16 -4.54
C ARG A 282 6.65 18.97 -5.71
N THR A 283 7.16 17.75 -5.95
CA THR A 283 7.98 17.43 -7.13
C THR A 283 7.27 17.70 -8.45
N PHE A 284 5.93 17.65 -8.47
CA PHE A 284 5.13 18.04 -9.63
C PHE A 284 4.77 19.53 -9.65
N GLU A 285 4.86 20.23 -8.51
CA GLU A 285 4.44 21.64 -8.34
C GLU A 285 5.55 22.67 -8.64
N VAL A 286 6.79 22.26 -8.91
CA VAL A 286 7.86 23.21 -9.27
C VAL A 286 7.51 23.86 -10.61
N GLN A 287 7.03 25.11 -10.56
CA GLN A 287 6.74 25.92 -11.73
C GLN A 287 8.06 26.33 -12.40
N CYS A 288 8.18 25.96 -13.68
CA CYS A 288 9.39 26.14 -14.49
C CYS A 288 9.83 27.60 -14.58
N ASP A 289 8.87 28.52 -14.64
CA ASP A 289 9.08 29.95 -14.87
C ASP A 289 9.88 30.63 -13.74
N GLY A 290 9.94 30.03 -12.55
CA GLY A 290 10.74 30.51 -11.43
C GLY A 290 12.24 30.22 -11.55
N CYS A 291 12.67 29.38 -12.49
CA CYS A 291 14.08 28.98 -12.64
C CYS A 291 14.57 28.84 -14.09
N HIS A 292 13.69 28.61 -15.08
CA HIS A 292 14.01 28.47 -16.50
C HIS A 292 12.93 29.17 -17.36
N LYS A 293 13.24 30.34 -17.94
CA LYS A 293 12.32 31.12 -18.79
C LYS A 293 12.13 30.58 -20.22
N ARG A 294 12.99 29.67 -20.67
CA ARG A 294 12.89 28.94 -21.94
C ARG A 294 13.53 27.57 -21.73
N THR A 295 12.81 26.46 -21.94
CA THR A 295 13.28 25.20 -22.59
C THR A 295 12.42 23.97 -22.26
N HIS A 296 12.33 23.06 -23.23
CA HIS A 296 11.74 21.72 -23.15
C HIS A 296 12.27 20.86 -21.99
N ASN A 297 11.40 19.95 -21.53
CA ASN A 297 11.35 19.28 -20.23
C ASN A 297 12.31 18.08 -20.02
N TYR A 298 13.40 17.98 -20.78
CA TYR A 298 14.23 16.76 -20.82
C TYR A 298 14.88 16.41 -19.47
N GLN A 299 15.25 17.39 -18.63
CA GLN A 299 15.87 17.11 -17.33
C GLN A 299 14.87 16.51 -16.33
N LYS A 300 13.61 16.96 -16.36
CA LYS A 300 12.55 16.40 -15.53
C LYS A 300 12.19 15.00 -15.99
N GLU A 301 12.06 14.79 -17.30
CA GLU A 301 11.83 13.47 -17.89
C GLU A 301 12.96 12.50 -17.53
N MET A 302 14.22 12.95 -17.60
CA MET A 302 15.37 12.17 -17.12
C MET A 302 15.23 11.84 -15.62
N TYR A 303 14.94 12.83 -14.78
CA TYR A 303 14.78 12.65 -13.33
C TYR A 303 13.64 11.68 -12.96
N MET A 304 12.53 11.76 -13.70
CA MET A 304 11.37 10.85 -13.65
C MET A 304 11.63 9.51 -14.33
N GLY A 305 12.74 9.39 -15.07
CA GLY A 305 13.12 8.20 -15.80
C GLY A 305 12.12 7.77 -16.86
N ALA A 306 11.58 8.73 -17.61
CA ALA A 306 10.62 8.50 -18.69
C ALA A 306 11.06 9.24 -19.96
N GLY A 307 10.42 8.92 -21.10
CA GLY A 307 10.57 9.66 -22.36
C GLY A 307 11.53 9.06 -23.39
N ALA A 308 12.40 8.12 -23.01
CA ALA A 308 13.30 7.46 -23.94
C ALA A 308 12.61 6.35 -24.76
N LYS A 309 12.98 6.21 -26.04
CA LYS A 309 12.40 5.28 -27.01
C LYS A 309 12.84 3.85 -26.76
N GLY A 310 11.86 2.97 -26.52
CA GLY A 310 12.10 1.54 -26.26
C GLY A 310 12.73 1.25 -24.90
N VAL A 311 12.87 2.25 -24.02
CA VAL A 311 13.48 2.09 -22.69
C VAL A 311 12.38 2.06 -21.63
N PRO A 312 12.27 1.00 -20.82
CA PRO A 312 11.28 0.95 -19.74
C PRO A 312 11.49 2.07 -18.72
N ASP A 313 10.39 2.73 -18.34
CA ASP A 313 10.43 3.81 -17.34
C ASP A 313 11.13 3.35 -16.06
N THR A 314 12.10 4.13 -15.58
CA THR A 314 12.85 3.87 -14.36
C THR A 314 13.07 5.16 -13.59
N PRO A 315 12.13 5.61 -12.75
CA PRO A 315 12.29 6.82 -11.97
C PRO A 315 13.53 6.79 -11.08
N SER A 316 14.17 7.95 -10.93
CA SER A 316 15.31 8.05 -10.03
C SER A 316 14.85 7.78 -8.59
N ARG A 317 15.75 7.24 -7.77
CA ARG A 317 15.44 6.99 -6.35
C ARG A 317 15.11 8.27 -5.59
N MET A 318 15.73 9.39 -5.98
CA MET A 318 15.47 10.70 -5.39
C MET A 318 14.09 11.23 -5.78
N PHE A 319 13.65 11.02 -7.03
CA PHE A 319 12.29 11.33 -7.46
C PHE A 319 11.27 10.49 -6.68
N SER A 320 11.51 9.18 -6.55
CA SER A 320 10.67 8.28 -5.75
C SER A 320 10.64 8.63 -4.26
N ALA A 321 11.70 9.28 -3.76
CA ALA A 321 11.77 9.84 -2.41
C ALA A 321 11.25 11.28 -2.32
N GLN A 322 10.58 11.79 -3.36
CA GLN A 322 9.95 13.11 -3.42
C GLN A 322 10.92 14.29 -3.27
N VAL A 323 12.20 14.10 -3.60
CA VAL A 323 13.19 15.19 -3.58
C VAL A 323 12.91 16.13 -4.75
N SER A 324 12.54 17.37 -4.45
CA SER A 324 12.28 18.43 -5.43
C SER A 324 13.58 19.02 -6.00
N CYS A 325 13.48 19.72 -7.14
CA CYS A 325 14.63 20.29 -7.84
C CYS A 325 15.48 21.21 -6.95
N ASN A 326 14.82 22.06 -6.14
CA ASN A 326 15.46 22.97 -5.19
C ASN A 326 16.12 22.27 -4.00
N GLY A 327 15.87 20.97 -3.78
CA GLY A 327 16.58 20.17 -2.78
C GLY A 327 18.05 19.94 -3.16
N CYS A 328 18.36 19.91 -4.46
CA CYS A 328 19.75 19.85 -4.95
C CYS A 328 20.21 21.21 -5.47
N HIS A 329 19.36 21.94 -6.19
CA HIS A 329 19.67 23.21 -6.84
C HIS A 329 19.41 24.40 -5.91
N THR A 330 20.36 24.66 -5.01
CA THR A 330 20.26 25.64 -3.92
C THR A 330 20.91 26.98 -4.25
N ARG A 331 21.92 27.03 -5.13
CA ARG A 331 22.67 28.25 -5.46
C ARG A 331 22.23 28.90 -6.76
N SER A 332 21.87 30.18 -6.70
CA SER A 332 21.68 30.99 -7.89
C SER A 332 23.02 31.41 -8.50
N VAL A 333 23.17 31.24 -9.82
CA VAL A 333 24.30 31.76 -10.60
C VAL A 333 23.77 32.49 -11.82
N GLU A 334 24.46 33.54 -12.25
CA GLU A 334 24.14 34.24 -13.49
C GLU A 334 24.39 33.35 -14.71
N VAL A 335 23.52 33.43 -15.70
CA VAL A 335 23.69 32.74 -16.98
C VAL A 335 24.76 33.48 -17.79
N LYS A 336 25.95 32.86 -17.91
CA LYS A 336 26.96 33.22 -18.91
C LYS A 336 26.92 32.18 -20.02
N GLU A 337 26.08 32.40 -21.03
CA GLU A 337 26.17 31.65 -22.28
C GLU A 337 27.09 32.41 -23.25
N SER A 338 28.05 31.71 -23.86
CA SER A 338 28.86 32.25 -24.96
C SER A 338 29.66 33.53 -24.66
N GLY A 339 30.02 33.78 -23.39
CA GLY A 339 30.81 34.96 -23.00
C GLY A 339 30.00 36.27 -22.91
N VAL A 340 28.69 36.23 -23.12
CA VAL A 340 27.79 37.37 -22.95
C VAL A 340 26.96 37.14 -21.67
N SER A 341 27.02 38.10 -20.75
CA SER A 341 26.16 38.12 -19.56
C SER A 341 24.88 38.88 -19.93
N PHE A 342 23.72 38.24 -19.75
CA PHE A 342 22.42 38.92 -19.85
C PHE A 342 22.01 39.39 -18.46
N PRO A 343 21.94 40.71 -18.19
CA PRO A 343 21.51 41.22 -16.90
C PRO A 343 20.09 40.75 -16.57
N GLY A 344 19.91 40.07 -15.43
CA GLY A 344 18.60 39.62 -14.93
C GLY A 344 18.24 38.15 -15.17
N GLU A 345 19.12 37.34 -15.78
CA GLU A 345 18.92 35.89 -15.91
C GLU A 345 19.77 35.09 -14.90
N SER A 346 19.11 34.45 -13.93
CA SER A 346 19.74 33.56 -12.95
C SER A 346 19.27 32.12 -13.14
N LYS A 347 20.19 31.15 -13.13
CA LYS A 347 19.90 29.71 -13.04
C LYS A 347 20.28 29.18 -11.66
N ARG A 348 19.58 28.17 -11.16
CA ARG A 348 20.00 27.46 -9.93
C ARG A 348 20.90 26.28 -10.27
N THR A 349 22.03 26.15 -9.58
CA THR A 349 22.98 25.04 -9.75
C THR A 349 22.93 24.08 -8.57
N ALA A 350 23.17 22.80 -8.84
CA ALA A 350 23.37 21.82 -7.79
C ALA A 350 24.64 22.14 -6.99
N GLU A 351 24.57 22.03 -5.65
CA GLU A 351 25.73 22.18 -4.76
C GLU A 351 26.09 20.87 -4.08
N ARG A 352 27.40 20.62 -3.91
CA ARG A 352 27.91 19.44 -3.20
C ARG A 352 27.37 19.34 -1.77
N GLN A 353 27.22 20.48 -1.10
CA GLN A 353 26.73 20.54 0.27
C GLN A 353 25.28 20.04 0.38
N SER A 354 24.46 20.26 -0.65
CA SER A 354 23.06 19.80 -0.69
C SER A 354 22.97 18.27 -0.68
N CYS A 355 23.96 17.57 -1.24
CA CYS A 355 24.04 16.11 -1.16
C CYS A 355 24.33 15.64 0.28
N VAL A 356 25.22 16.33 1.00
CA VAL A 356 25.67 15.97 2.36
C VAL A 356 24.65 16.34 3.44
N ALA A 357 23.72 17.24 3.15
CA ALA A 357 22.61 17.55 4.06
C ALA A 357 21.71 16.32 4.33
N CYS A 358 21.58 15.43 3.35
CA CYS A 358 20.76 14.21 3.44
C CYS A 358 21.60 12.92 3.47
N HIS A 359 22.82 12.94 2.92
CA HIS A 359 23.70 11.77 2.83
C HIS A 359 24.99 11.95 3.65
N GLY A 360 25.69 10.85 3.95
CA GLY A 360 26.96 10.89 4.67
C GLY A 360 28.11 11.51 3.85
N LYS A 361 29.29 11.62 4.48
CA LYS A 361 30.54 12.03 3.80
C LYS A 361 30.80 11.14 2.57
N ARG A 362 31.42 11.70 1.52
CA ARG A 362 31.76 11.09 0.21
C ARG A 362 30.66 11.09 -0.85
N TYR A 363 29.42 11.43 -0.51
CA TYR A 363 28.33 11.60 -1.49
C TYR A 363 28.42 12.92 -2.25
N ASP A 364 29.09 13.93 -1.69
CA ASP A 364 29.46 15.17 -2.36
C ASP A 364 30.26 14.94 -3.65
N LEU A 365 31.23 14.02 -3.59
CA LEU A 365 32.08 13.68 -4.73
C LEU A 365 31.38 12.74 -5.74
N MET A 366 30.29 12.07 -5.33
CA MET A 366 29.50 11.21 -6.22
C MET A 366 28.82 12.01 -7.33
N LEU A 367 28.39 13.24 -7.03
CA LEU A 367 27.78 14.12 -8.03
C LEU A 367 28.76 14.41 -9.17
N ASP A 368 30.04 14.65 -8.86
CA ASP A 368 31.06 14.88 -9.87
C ASP A 368 31.25 13.64 -10.77
N ASP A 369 31.20 12.45 -10.17
CA ASP A 369 31.25 11.19 -10.92
C ASP A 369 30.05 11.06 -11.83
N TRP A 370 28.83 11.29 -11.34
CA TRP A 370 27.63 11.20 -12.17
C TRP A 370 27.63 12.19 -13.32
N VAL A 371 28.10 13.41 -13.11
CA VAL A 371 28.23 14.40 -14.18
C VAL A 371 29.24 13.95 -15.23
N ARG A 372 30.39 13.41 -14.81
CA ARG A 372 31.42 12.90 -15.71
C ARG A 372 30.94 11.66 -16.48
N GLU A 373 30.43 10.65 -15.76
CA GLU A 373 29.98 9.40 -16.36
C GLU A 373 28.73 9.59 -17.22
N SER A 374 27.86 10.55 -16.91
CA SER A 374 26.77 10.95 -17.81
C SER A 374 27.28 11.44 -19.17
N ARG A 375 28.41 12.15 -19.21
CA ARG A 375 29.03 12.58 -20.48
C ARG A 375 29.63 11.40 -21.22
N ASN A 376 30.33 10.51 -20.50
CA ASN A 376 30.90 9.29 -21.07
C ASN A 376 29.82 8.38 -21.67
N LEU A 377 28.67 8.25 -21.01
CA LEU A 377 27.50 7.51 -21.53
C LEU A 377 26.99 8.11 -22.84
N ALA A 378 26.87 9.44 -22.92
CA ALA A 378 26.45 10.12 -24.14
C ALA A 378 27.47 9.92 -25.29
N VAL A 379 28.78 9.97 -24.99
CA VAL A 379 29.85 9.70 -25.97
C VAL A 379 29.80 8.24 -26.45
N GLY A 380 29.59 7.28 -25.54
CA GLY A 380 29.43 5.87 -25.89
C GLY A 380 28.23 5.65 -26.81
N MET A 381 27.10 6.28 -26.49
CA MET A 381 25.88 6.23 -27.30
C MET A 381 26.08 6.89 -28.68
N GLU A 382 26.81 7.99 -28.76
CA GLU A 382 27.19 8.62 -30.03
C GLU A 382 28.01 7.68 -30.91
N GLY A 383 28.97 6.94 -30.35
CA GLY A 383 29.72 5.91 -31.06
C GLY A 383 28.81 4.80 -31.61
N ILE A 384 27.85 4.33 -30.81
CA ILE A 384 26.85 3.33 -31.21
C ILE A 384 25.99 3.86 -32.37
N VAL A 385 25.42 5.05 -32.23
CA VAL A 385 24.53 5.65 -33.24
C VAL A 385 25.28 5.93 -34.55
N ARG A 386 26.51 6.43 -34.48
CA ARG A 386 27.34 6.68 -35.68
C ARG A 386 27.61 5.40 -36.44
N ALA A 387 27.97 4.31 -35.74
CA ALA A 387 28.17 3.00 -36.34
C ALA A 387 26.87 2.45 -36.96
N GLY A 388 25.74 2.60 -36.26
CA GLY A 388 24.41 2.23 -36.77
C GLY A 388 24.04 2.96 -38.06
N LYS A 389 24.22 4.28 -38.12
CA LYS A 389 23.97 5.08 -39.32
C LYS A 389 24.83 4.63 -40.50
N ALA A 390 26.11 4.32 -40.26
CA ALA A 390 27.00 3.79 -41.29
C ALA A 390 26.54 2.42 -41.81
N ALA A 391 26.08 1.54 -40.92
CA ALA A 391 25.62 0.19 -41.29
C ALA A 391 24.31 0.19 -42.11
N VAL A 392 23.38 1.09 -41.83
CA VAL A 392 22.06 1.11 -42.52
C VAL A 392 21.99 2.07 -43.72
N GLY A 393 22.99 2.93 -43.87
CA GLY A 393 23.08 3.95 -44.92
C GLY A 393 21.96 5.00 -44.92
N SER A 394 22.02 5.93 -45.87
CA SER A 394 21.01 6.99 -46.11
C SER A 394 20.31 6.80 -47.46
N GLY A 395 19.02 7.17 -47.58
CA GLY A 395 18.26 7.16 -48.84
C GLY A 395 16.88 6.46 -48.77
N GLY A 396 16.08 6.53 -49.83
CA GLY A 396 14.82 5.76 -49.91
C GLY A 396 15.08 4.25 -50.00
N THR A 397 14.22 3.43 -49.40
CA THR A 397 14.30 1.96 -49.50
C THR A 397 12.91 1.36 -49.61
N SER A 398 12.73 0.40 -50.51
CA SER A 398 11.53 -0.45 -50.58
C SER A 398 11.67 -1.72 -49.73
N ASN A 399 12.85 -2.02 -49.19
CA ASN A 399 13.10 -3.18 -48.33
C ASN A 399 12.59 -2.93 -46.89
N PRO A 400 11.56 -3.66 -46.40
CA PRO A 400 10.99 -3.46 -45.07
C PRO A 400 11.98 -3.74 -43.92
N LYS A 401 12.92 -4.68 -44.10
CA LYS A 401 13.94 -4.98 -43.07
C LYS A 401 14.91 -3.81 -42.92
N LEU A 402 15.33 -3.20 -44.02
CA LEU A 402 16.21 -2.03 -43.98
C LEU A 402 15.49 -0.79 -43.43
N ALA A 403 14.20 -0.63 -43.74
CA ALA A 403 13.37 0.42 -43.14
C ALA A 403 13.25 0.25 -41.61
N GLY A 404 12.99 -0.97 -41.13
CA GLY A 404 12.97 -1.27 -39.70
C GLY A 404 14.33 -1.06 -39.03
N ALA A 405 15.44 -1.44 -39.67
CA ALA A 405 16.79 -1.18 -39.17
C ALA A 405 17.05 0.33 -39.00
N ARG A 406 16.62 1.15 -39.97
CA ARG A 406 16.74 2.62 -39.89
C ARG A 406 15.87 3.23 -38.80
N ALA A 407 14.67 2.71 -38.57
CA ALA A 407 13.80 3.15 -37.47
C ALA A 407 14.46 2.90 -36.11
N LEU A 408 15.08 1.73 -35.89
CA LEU A 408 15.82 1.44 -34.66
C LEU A 408 17.03 2.37 -34.45
N VAL A 409 17.75 2.72 -35.52
CA VAL A 409 18.84 3.71 -35.44
C VAL A 409 18.32 5.12 -35.16
N ALA A 410 17.13 5.47 -35.67
CA ALA A 410 16.48 6.75 -35.39
C ALA A 410 16.01 6.84 -33.92
N ASP A 411 15.46 5.76 -33.37
CA ASP A 411 15.13 5.66 -31.94
C ASP A 411 16.38 5.83 -31.07
N ALA A 412 17.49 5.18 -31.43
CA ALA A 412 18.77 5.34 -30.76
C ALA A 412 19.31 6.79 -30.87
N GLN A 413 19.13 7.46 -32.01
CA GLN A 413 19.49 8.88 -32.16
C GLN A 413 18.63 9.77 -31.25
N ALA A 414 17.32 9.58 -31.21
CA ALA A 414 16.43 10.35 -30.32
C ALA A 414 16.83 10.15 -28.84
N ASN A 415 17.22 8.93 -28.48
CA ASN A 415 17.74 8.60 -27.15
C ASN A 415 19.09 9.28 -26.84
N LEU A 416 19.99 9.43 -27.82
CA LEU A 416 21.22 10.20 -27.67
C LEU A 416 20.93 11.69 -27.42
N ASP A 417 20.00 12.26 -28.16
CA ASP A 417 19.60 13.67 -28.02
C ASP A 417 18.96 13.90 -26.63
N PHE A 418 18.12 12.95 -26.19
CA PHE A 418 17.56 12.92 -24.85
C PHE A 418 18.62 12.84 -23.75
N LEU A 419 19.63 11.98 -23.89
CA LEU A 419 20.74 11.86 -22.93
C LEU A 419 21.52 13.18 -22.78
N ARG A 420 21.78 13.87 -23.91
CA ARG A 420 22.48 15.16 -23.94
C ARG A 420 21.66 16.26 -23.29
N ALA A 421 20.39 16.38 -23.66
CA ALA A 421 19.52 17.45 -23.16
C ALA A 421 19.09 17.21 -21.70
N GLY A 422 18.69 15.98 -21.37
CA GLY A 422 18.19 15.60 -20.05
C GLY A 422 19.28 15.49 -18.98
N ARG A 423 20.54 15.40 -19.37
CA ARG A 423 21.71 15.23 -18.49
C ARG A 423 21.53 14.03 -17.56
N GLY A 424 22.06 12.89 -17.97
CA GLY A 424 21.98 11.61 -17.25
C GLY A 424 22.33 11.66 -15.75
N ALA A 425 23.06 12.66 -15.26
CA ALA A 425 23.28 12.85 -13.82
C ALA A 425 21.99 13.01 -12.98
N HIS A 426 20.89 13.47 -13.56
CA HIS A 426 19.60 13.49 -12.86
C HIS A 426 19.07 12.07 -12.60
N ASN A 427 19.42 11.09 -13.43
CA ASN A 427 19.05 9.70 -13.24
C ASN A 427 20.06 8.77 -13.93
N ILE A 428 21.18 8.54 -13.25
CA ILE A 428 22.32 7.85 -13.84
C ILE A 428 22.01 6.39 -14.21
N GLU A 429 21.09 5.76 -13.47
CA GLU A 429 20.60 4.40 -13.75
C GLU A 429 19.79 4.37 -15.05
N TYR A 430 18.86 5.30 -15.23
CA TYR A 430 18.08 5.40 -16.47
C TYR A 430 18.98 5.77 -17.66
N ALA A 431 19.95 6.67 -17.46
CA ALA A 431 20.93 7.00 -18.48
C ALA A 431 21.72 5.77 -18.98
N LEU A 432 22.16 4.90 -18.06
CA LEU A 432 22.80 3.63 -18.42
C LEU A 432 21.86 2.70 -19.20
N LYS A 433 20.59 2.59 -18.77
CA LYS A 433 19.58 1.78 -19.46
C LYS A 433 19.33 2.27 -20.88
N ILE A 434 19.30 3.59 -21.10
CA ILE A 434 19.18 4.18 -22.43
C ILE A 434 20.33 3.74 -23.33
N VAL A 435 21.58 3.79 -22.84
CA VAL A 435 22.75 3.33 -23.62
C VAL A 435 22.70 1.82 -23.89
N ARG A 436 22.26 1.01 -22.92
CA ARG A 436 22.10 -0.45 -23.09
C ARG A 436 21.07 -0.78 -24.18
N VAL A 437 19.88 -0.21 -24.10
CA VAL A 437 18.82 -0.39 -25.10
C VAL A 437 19.26 0.13 -26.46
N GLY A 438 19.94 1.28 -26.51
CA GLY A 438 20.52 1.81 -27.73
C GLY A 438 21.51 0.86 -28.41
N PHE A 439 22.39 0.23 -27.62
CA PHE A 439 23.31 -0.80 -28.11
C PHE A 439 22.56 -2.01 -28.69
N GLU A 440 21.51 -2.49 -28.01
CA GLU A 440 20.69 -3.62 -28.45
C GLU A 440 19.88 -3.31 -29.72
N GLN A 441 19.28 -2.11 -29.80
CA GLN A 441 18.55 -1.61 -30.97
C GLN A 441 19.47 -1.55 -32.19
N VAL A 442 20.66 -0.95 -32.05
CA VAL A 442 21.61 -0.84 -33.17
C VAL A 442 22.22 -2.21 -33.53
N THR A 443 22.50 -3.07 -32.56
CA THR A 443 22.91 -4.46 -32.85
C THR A 443 21.86 -5.21 -33.66
N THR A 444 20.58 -5.01 -33.33
CA THR A 444 19.47 -5.56 -34.11
C THR A 444 19.40 -4.94 -35.51
N ALA A 445 19.64 -3.65 -35.65
CA ALA A 445 19.70 -2.96 -36.95
C ALA A 445 20.79 -3.53 -37.86
N TYR A 446 21.99 -3.83 -37.33
CA TYR A 446 23.06 -4.51 -38.09
C TYR A 446 22.58 -5.84 -38.67
N ARG A 447 21.95 -6.67 -37.84
CA ARG A 447 21.40 -7.98 -38.25
C ARG A 447 20.33 -7.82 -39.34
N MET A 448 19.44 -6.84 -39.19
CA MET A 448 18.37 -6.57 -40.14
C MET A 448 18.89 -6.02 -41.48
N ALA A 449 19.99 -5.26 -41.45
CA ALA A 449 20.67 -4.72 -42.63
C ALA A 449 21.60 -5.73 -43.32
N GLY A 450 21.83 -6.91 -42.72
CA GLY A 450 22.75 -7.92 -43.27
C GLY A 450 24.23 -7.54 -43.16
N VAL A 451 24.57 -6.59 -42.29
CA VAL A 451 25.95 -6.16 -42.05
C VAL A 451 26.57 -7.03 -40.97
N SER A 452 27.73 -7.63 -41.25
CA SER A 452 28.47 -8.45 -40.29
C SER A 452 29.06 -7.59 -39.17
N GLY A 453 29.17 -8.17 -37.96
CA GLY A 453 29.66 -7.48 -36.77
C GLY A 453 28.56 -6.79 -35.96
N GLY A 454 28.90 -5.68 -35.30
CA GLY A 454 27.99 -4.93 -34.46
C GLY A 454 28.57 -3.55 -34.08
N PRO A 455 27.77 -2.69 -33.42
CA PRO A 455 28.25 -1.40 -32.95
C PRO A 455 29.37 -1.56 -31.89
N PRO A 456 30.20 -0.52 -31.69
CA PRO A 456 31.21 -0.52 -30.64
C PRO A 456 30.54 -0.65 -29.27
N LYS A 457 31.00 -1.61 -28.45
CA LYS A 457 30.45 -1.85 -27.11
C LYS A 457 31.15 -0.94 -26.08
N PRO A 458 30.45 -0.02 -25.40
CA PRO A 458 31.05 0.81 -24.36
C PRO A 458 31.60 -0.03 -23.19
N ALA A 459 32.72 0.40 -22.60
CA ALA A 459 33.37 -0.32 -21.49
C ALA A 459 32.42 -0.53 -20.28
N ILE A 460 31.53 0.41 -20.01
CA ILE A 460 30.53 0.32 -18.93
C ILE A 460 29.49 -0.80 -19.13
N LEU A 461 29.37 -1.31 -20.36
CA LEU A 461 28.52 -2.45 -20.71
C LEU A 461 29.32 -3.74 -20.87
N ALA A 462 30.65 -3.74 -20.67
CA ALA A 462 31.51 -4.89 -20.91
C ALA A 462 31.03 -6.14 -20.16
N THR A 463 30.69 -5.98 -18.87
CA THR A 463 30.15 -7.02 -18.00
C THR A 463 28.80 -6.58 -17.40
N PRO A 464 27.94 -7.52 -16.95
CA PRO A 464 26.65 -7.18 -16.35
C PRO A 464 26.72 -6.26 -15.12
N SER A 465 27.89 -6.15 -14.48
CA SER A 465 28.09 -5.34 -13.26
C SER A 465 29.17 -4.27 -13.37
N ALA A 466 29.75 -4.05 -14.56
CA ALA A 466 30.81 -3.06 -14.78
C ALA A 466 30.39 -1.64 -14.34
N TYR A 467 29.10 -1.33 -14.46
CA TYR A 467 28.56 -0.03 -14.06
C TYR A 467 28.47 0.16 -12.54
N CYS A 468 28.37 -0.92 -11.74
CA CYS A 468 28.10 -0.82 -10.31
C CYS A 468 29.22 -0.07 -9.57
N ALA A 469 30.47 -0.44 -9.84
CA ALA A 469 31.64 0.21 -9.27
C ALA A 469 31.77 1.63 -9.82
N THR A 470 31.73 1.80 -11.14
CA THR A 470 31.98 3.07 -11.82
C THR A 470 30.96 4.16 -11.48
N LEU A 471 29.67 3.82 -11.40
CA LEU A 471 28.61 4.81 -11.19
C LEU A 471 28.24 5.00 -9.72
N CYS A 472 28.36 3.97 -8.88
CA CYS A 472 27.69 3.98 -7.57
C CYS A 472 28.61 3.58 -6.41
N HIS A 473 29.50 2.60 -6.57
CA HIS A 473 30.26 2.02 -5.45
C HIS A 473 31.72 2.45 -5.36
N ALA A 474 32.22 3.28 -6.29
CA ALA A 474 33.60 3.79 -6.27
C ALA A 474 33.92 4.53 -4.96
N ARG A 475 32.95 5.28 -4.40
CA ARG A 475 33.15 6.11 -3.21
C ARG A 475 32.50 5.58 -1.93
N VAL A 476 31.49 4.72 -2.07
CA VAL A 476 30.64 4.21 -0.98
C VAL A 476 30.60 2.67 -0.99
N MET A 477 31.76 2.06 -1.23
CA MET A 477 31.91 0.60 -1.24
C MET A 477 31.48 0.01 0.13
N PRO A 478 30.87 -1.19 0.14
CA PRO A 478 30.60 -1.92 1.37
C PRO A 478 31.86 -2.10 2.22
N ALA A 479 31.67 -2.32 3.52
CA ALA A 479 32.76 -2.59 4.45
C ALA A 479 33.65 -3.76 3.98
N ASP A 480 34.94 -3.72 4.33
CA ASP A 480 35.90 -4.74 3.90
C ASP A 480 35.52 -6.15 4.38
N LYS A 481 34.76 -6.23 5.48
CA LYS A 481 34.13 -7.45 5.99
C LYS A 481 32.63 -7.22 6.16
N VAL A 482 31.82 -8.16 5.69
CA VAL A 482 30.36 -8.15 5.83
C VAL A 482 29.91 -9.45 6.50
N PHE A 483 28.95 -9.38 7.41
CA PHE A 483 28.44 -10.56 8.10
C PHE A 483 27.21 -11.12 7.38
N PHE A 484 27.30 -12.36 6.90
CA PHE A 484 26.18 -13.09 6.32
C PHE A 484 25.42 -13.81 7.42
N LYS A 485 24.32 -13.19 7.88
CA LYS A 485 23.50 -13.72 8.98
C LYS A 485 23.03 -15.15 8.73
N GLU A 486 22.63 -15.47 7.51
CA GLU A 486 22.09 -16.80 7.17
C GLU A 486 23.15 -17.90 7.17
N MET A 487 24.43 -17.51 7.07
CA MET A 487 25.58 -18.42 7.07
C MET A 487 26.42 -18.29 8.34
N GLU A 488 26.06 -17.37 9.24
CA GLU A 488 26.83 -16.95 10.42
C GLU A 488 28.31 -16.66 10.12
N LEU A 489 28.59 -16.16 8.92
CA LEU A 489 29.93 -16.02 8.35
C LEU A 489 30.32 -14.56 8.23
N SER A 490 31.50 -14.20 8.76
CA SER A 490 32.15 -12.94 8.45
C SER A 490 32.87 -13.05 7.11
N PHE A 491 32.21 -12.63 6.04
CA PHE A 491 32.73 -12.66 4.67
C PHE A 491 33.70 -11.49 4.41
N PRO A 492 34.98 -11.73 4.04
CA PRO A 492 35.93 -10.68 3.69
C PRO A 492 35.66 -10.18 2.26
N HIS A 493 34.69 -9.28 2.13
CA HIS A 493 34.22 -8.74 0.85
C HIS A 493 35.34 -8.06 0.02
N ALA A 494 36.19 -7.25 0.67
CA ALA A 494 37.27 -6.55 -0.03
C ALA A 494 38.29 -7.51 -0.64
N LEU A 495 38.66 -8.59 0.08
CA LEU A 495 39.55 -9.62 -0.44
C LEU A 495 39.02 -10.21 -1.74
N HIS A 496 37.74 -10.59 -1.76
CA HIS A 496 37.15 -11.25 -2.93
C HIS A 496 37.01 -10.30 -4.13
N VAL A 497 36.67 -9.04 -3.90
CA VAL A 497 36.39 -8.09 -4.99
C VAL A 497 37.65 -7.34 -5.46
N LYS A 498 38.51 -6.91 -4.53
CA LYS A 498 39.71 -6.12 -4.84
C LYS A 498 40.92 -6.99 -5.13
N ASP A 499 41.18 -7.97 -4.26
CA ASP A 499 42.44 -8.73 -4.31
C ASP A 499 42.32 -9.95 -5.24
N VAL A 500 41.18 -10.65 -5.18
CA VAL A 500 40.89 -11.82 -6.03
C VAL A 500 40.21 -11.42 -7.35
N GLY A 501 39.56 -10.26 -7.41
CA GLY A 501 38.96 -9.72 -8.65
C GLY A 501 37.65 -10.39 -9.07
N ILE A 502 36.87 -10.94 -8.13
CA ILE A 502 35.58 -11.56 -8.45
C ILE A 502 34.56 -10.50 -8.88
N GLU A 503 33.94 -10.71 -10.05
CA GLU A 503 32.89 -9.82 -10.56
C GLU A 503 31.66 -9.77 -9.63
N CYS A 504 31.10 -8.57 -9.44
CA CYS A 504 29.95 -8.36 -8.55
C CYS A 504 28.74 -9.23 -8.94
N ALA A 505 28.50 -9.40 -10.24
CA ALA A 505 27.38 -10.18 -10.79
C ALA A 505 27.45 -11.70 -10.47
N LYS A 506 28.60 -12.20 -9.98
CA LYS A 506 28.71 -13.59 -9.49
C LYS A 506 28.00 -13.78 -8.16
N CYS A 507 27.83 -12.71 -7.37
CA CYS A 507 27.24 -12.79 -6.05
C CYS A 507 25.98 -11.93 -5.87
N HIS A 508 25.83 -10.88 -6.68
CA HIS A 508 24.72 -9.94 -6.63
C HIS A 508 23.94 -9.94 -7.94
N SER A 509 22.63 -9.69 -7.83
CA SER A 509 21.81 -9.47 -9.02
C SER A 509 22.26 -8.18 -9.73
N PRO A 510 22.55 -8.22 -11.04
CA PRO A 510 22.85 -7.01 -11.81
C PRO A 510 21.61 -6.15 -12.07
N ASP A 511 20.40 -6.68 -11.83
CA ASP A 511 19.14 -5.97 -12.12
C ASP A 511 18.41 -5.54 -10.85
N LYS A 512 18.62 -6.23 -9.72
CA LYS A 512 18.03 -5.91 -8.42
C LYS A 512 19.09 -5.47 -7.44
N HIS A 513 19.15 -4.16 -7.19
CA HIS A 513 20.08 -3.58 -6.22
C HIS A 513 19.90 -4.19 -4.81
N LYS A 514 21.02 -4.41 -4.10
CA LYS A 514 21.10 -5.08 -2.78
C LYS A 514 20.63 -6.53 -2.74
N MET A 515 20.25 -7.14 -3.87
CA MET A 515 19.88 -8.55 -3.90
C MET A 515 21.13 -9.42 -4.08
N ARG A 516 21.43 -10.23 -3.06
CA ARG A 516 22.40 -11.33 -3.16
C ARG A 516 21.74 -12.52 -3.86
N ILE A 517 22.46 -13.13 -4.80
CA ILE A 517 22.02 -14.36 -5.49
C ILE A 517 22.87 -15.58 -5.13
N VAL A 518 24.07 -15.37 -4.56
CA VAL A 518 24.97 -16.48 -4.19
C VAL A 518 24.45 -17.30 -3.01
N THR A 519 24.62 -18.61 -3.14
CA THR A 519 24.27 -19.66 -2.18
C THR A 519 25.51 -20.23 -1.50
N ARG A 520 25.29 -20.98 -0.40
CA ARG A 520 26.39 -21.63 0.32
C ARG A 520 27.17 -22.61 -0.57
N SER A 521 26.48 -23.39 -1.42
CA SER A 521 27.14 -24.35 -2.30
C SER A 521 28.04 -23.67 -3.33
N GLU A 522 27.67 -22.49 -3.82
CA GLU A 522 28.48 -21.71 -4.75
C GLU A 522 29.74 -21.13 -4.11
N CYS A 523 29.69 -20.71 -2.84
CA CYS A 523 30.90 -20.35 -2.10
C CYS A 523 31.86 -21.55 -1.97
N MET A 524 31.32 -22.76 -1.76
CA MET A 524 32.13 -23.96 -1.55
C MET A 524 32.83 -24.47 -2.81
N LYS A 525 32.37 -24.09 -4.01
CA LYS A 525 33.04 -24.45 -5.26
C LYS A 525 34.50 -23.98 -5.30
N CYS A 526 34.80 -22.82 -4.72
CA CYS A 526 36.19 -22.33 -4.65
C CYS A 526 36.89 -22.70 -3.35
N HIS A 527 36.17 -22.84 -2.23
CA HIS A 527 36.75 -22.95 -0.88
C HIS A 527 36.82 -24.39 -0.31
N HIS A 528 36.11 -25.38 -0.85
CA HIS A 528 36.23 -26.79 -0.40
C HIS A 528 36.97 -27.71 -1.39
N GLU A 529 37.20 -27.23 -2.61
CA GLU A 529 37.99 -27.93 -3.63
C GLU A 529 39.50 -27.68 -3.43
N ASN A 530 39.89 -26.58 -2.77
CA ASN A 530 41.29 -26.19 -2.53
C ASN A 530 41.66 -26.40 -1.04
N ARG A 531 42.43 -27.44 -0.75
CA ARG A 531 42.46 -28.17 0.54
C ARG A 531 43.24 -27.55 1.71
N ASP A 532 43.47 -26.24 1.77
CA ASP A 532 44.31 -25.63 2.82
C ASP A 532 43.66 -24.41 3.50
N ILE A 533 42.42 -24.57 3.99
CA ILE A 533 41.69 -23.52 4.70
C ILE A 533 41.37 -23.95 6.13
N ASP A 534 41.77 -23.14 7.11
CA ASP A 534 41.37 -23.34 8.51
C ASP A 534 39.84 -23.26 8.64
N CYS A 535 39.23 -24.39 9.02
CA CYS A 535 37.78 -24.53 9.20
C CYS A 535 37.21 -23.44 10.13
N GLY A 536 38.01 -22.99 11.10
CA GLY A 536 37.68 -21.94 12.06
C GLY A 536 37.39 -20.57 11.48
N HIS A 537 37.86 -20.27 10.27
CA HIS A 537 37.57 -18.98 9.63
C HIS A 537 36.09 -18.83 9.30
N CYS A 538 35.44 -19.94 8.92
CA CYS A 538 34.03 -19.99 8.57
C CYS A 538 33.15 -20.57 9.69
N HIS A 539 33.66 -21.57 10.40
CA HIS A 539 32.95 -22.31 11.45
C HIS A 539 33.36 -21.86 12.84
N LYS A 540 33.37 -20.54 13.09
CA LYS A 540 33.85 -19.95 14.34
C LYS A 540 33.13 -20.48 15.56
N ALA A 541 31.80 -20.57 15.51
CA ALA A 541 31.00 -21.04 16.63
C ALA A 541 31.27 -22.53 16.93
N GLN A 542 31.33 -23.37 15.90
CA GLN A 542 31.60 -24.79 16.07
C GLN A 542 33.04 -25.02 16.57
N LYS A 543 34.03 -24.31 16.01
CA LYS A 543 35.43 -24.37 16.48
C LYS A 543 35.57 -23.87 17.91
N ALA A 544 34.95 -22.74 18.25
CA ALA A 544 35.00 -22.20 19.61
C ALA A 544 34.38 -23.17 20.63
N LEU A 545 33.26 -23.83 20.28
CA LEU A 545 32.64 -24.82 21.17
C LEU A 545 33.50 -26.09 21.29
N TYR A 546 34.02 -26.59 20.16
CA TYR A 546 34.92 -27.74 20.11
C TYR A 546 36.17 -27.53 20.96
N GLU A 547 36.82 -26.36 20.84
CA GLU A 547 38.00 -25.99 21.62
C GLU A 547 37.68 -25.52 23.05
N GLY A 548 36.39 -25.46 23.44
CA GLY A 548 35.98 -24.98 24.76
C GLY A 548 36.26 -23.50 25.02
N LYS A 549 36.43 -22.68 23.97
CA LYS A 549 36.72 -21.23 24.06
C LYS A 549 35.46 -20.36 24.07
N VAL A 550 34.29 -20.95 24.26
CA VAL A 550 33.02 -20.22 24.42
C VAL A 550 32.88 -19.63 25.82
N LYS A 551 32.18 -18.51 25.94
CA LYS A 551 31.82 -17.95 27.25
C LYS A 551 30.68 -18.79 27.85
N ALA A 552 31.00 -19.60 28.85
CA ALA A 552 30.05 -20.46 29.55
C ALA A 552 29.67 -19.85 30.91
N TYR A 553 28.38 -19.54 31.12
CA TYR A 553 27.88 -19.06 32.39
C TYR A 553 27.37 -20.24 33.24
N GLY A 554 27.80 -20.33 34.50
CA GLY A 554 27.40 -21.43 35.37
C GLY A 554 27.91 -22.82 34.95
N ALA A 555 28.87 -22.88 34.02
CA ALA A 555 29.53 -24.09 33.55
C ALA A 555 31.02 -23.84 33.33
N THR A 556 31.85 -24.87 33.52
CA THR A 556 33.30 -24.77 33.33
C THR A 556 33.65 -25.00 31.86
N ALA A 557 34.18 -23.97 31.19
CA ALA A 557 34.63 -24.06 29.82
C ALA A 557 35.86 -24.98 29.71
N ALA A 558 35.73 -26.06 28.94
CA ALA A 558 36.79 -27.03 28.66
C ALA A 558 36.66 -27.56 27.23
N PRO A 559 37.77 -27.90 26.54
CA PRO A 559 37.74 -28.48 25.20
C PRO A 559 37.04 -29.84 25.21
N ASP A 560 36.50 -30.22 24.06
CA ASP A 560 36.01 -31.59 23.84
C ASP A 560 37.18 -32.59 23.94
N VAL A 561 36.88 -33.84 24.27
CA VAL A 561 37.90 -34.90 24.40
C VAL A 561 38.68 -35.12 23.10
N MET A 562 38.04 -34.96 21.94
CA MET A 562 38.70 -35.05 20.64
C MET A 562 39.52 -33.81 20.32
N ALA A 563 39.07 -32.63 20.76
CA ALA A 563 39.83 -31.40 20.64
C ALA A 563 41.09 -31.43 21.53
N ALA A 564 40.98 -31.96 22.75
CA ALA A 564 42.10 -32.17 23.66
C ALA A 564 43.10 -33.22 23.16
N GLY A 565 42.67 -34.13 22.30
CA GLY A 565 43.50 -35.09 21.59
C GLY A 565 43.97 -34.64 20.20
N ASP A 566 43.92 -33.33 19.91
CA ASP A 566 44.37 -32.73 18.64
C ASP A 566 43.71 -33.26 17.36
N THR A 567 42.52 -33.87 17.46
CA THR A 567 41.78 -34.39 16.31
C THR A 567 41.30 -33.25 15.42
N LYS A 568 41.66 -33.26 14.12
CA LYS A 568 41.27 -32.21 13.17
C LYS A 568 39.83 -32.38 12.71
N CYS A 569 39.16 -31.27 12.35
CA CYS A 569 37.77 -31.30 11.86
C CYS A 569 37.59 -32.23 10.64
N THR A 570 38.60 -32.33 9.76
CA THR A 570 38.57 -33.18 8.55
C THR A 570 38.66 -34.67 8.83
N GLU A 571 39.03 -35.07 10.05
CA GLU A 571 39.03 -36.47 10.47
C GLU A 571 37.60 -36.95 10.77
N CYS A 572 36.72 -36.04 11.20
CA CYS A 572 35.29 -36.31 11.40
C CYS A 572 34.42 -35.92 10.19
N HIS A 573 34.85 -34.94 9.37
CA HIS A 573 34.06 -34.37 8.27
C HIS A 573 34.64 -34.63 6.89
N GLU A 574 33.81 -35.07 5.94
CA GLU A 574 34.20 -35.30 4.55
C GLU A 574 33.98 -34.08 3.66
N LEU A 575 35.05 -33.39 3.26
CA LEU A 575 34.93 -32.15 2.46
C LEU A 575 34.43 -32.35 1.01
N LYS A 576 34.48 -33.58 0.47
CA LYS A 576 34.20 -33.88 -0.95
C LYS A 576 32.78 -34.36 -1.26
N LYS A 577 31.96 -34.70 -0.25
CA LYS A 577 30.64 -35.33 -0.46
C LYS A 577 29.52 -34.59 0.27
N GLY A 578 28.64 -33.97 -0.50
CA GLY A 578 27.29 -33.56 -0.08
C GLY A 578 27.17 -32.78 1.23
N THR A 579 25.95 -32.59 1.70
CA THR A 579 25.68 -31.96 2.99
C THR A 579 26.25 -32.82 4.12
N GLN A 580 27.14 -32.26 4.93
CA GLN A 580 27.64 -32.90 6.14
C GLN A 580 26.49 -33.03 7.14
N THR A 581 26.10 -34.26 7.46
CA THR A 581 25.05 -34.56 8.44
C THR A 581 25.62 -35.41 9.56
N VAL A 582 24.88 -35.51 10.66
CA VAL A 582 25.28 -36.40 11.75
C VAL A 582 25.33 -37.87 11.29
N LEU A 583 24.61 -38.25 10.22
CA LEU A 583 24.70 -39.58 9.63
C LEU A 583 26.01 -39.79 8.86
N THR A 584 26.54 -38.78 8.18
CA THR A 584 27.84 -38.89 7.49
C THR A 584 28.99 -38.93 8.50
N VAL A 585 28.90 -38.14 9.57
CA VAL A 585 29.89 -38.16 10.66
C VAL A 585 29.84 -39.48 11.45
N LYS A 586 28.64 -40.05 11.67
CA LYS A 586 28.49 -41.37 12.31
C LYS A 586 29.40 -42.42 11.67
N ALA A 587 29.39 -42.51 10.34
CA ALA A 587 30.22 -43.48 9.61
C ALA A 587 31.73 -43.25 9.83
N LYS A 588 32.16 -41.99 10.02
CA LYS A 588 33.55 -41.66 10.37
C LYS A 588 33.91 -42.04 11.80
N CYS A 589 33.03 -41.76 12.75
CA CYS A 589 33.22 -42.19 14.15
C CYS A 589 33.38 -43.72 14.23
N GLU A 590 32.57 -44.47 13.48
CA GLU A 590 32.65 -45.94 13.41
C GLU A 590 33.90 -46.47 12.69
N GLY A 591 34.66 -45.61 12.01
CA GLY A 591 35.94 -45.96 11.38
C GLY A 591 37.12 -46.00 12.36
N CYS A 592 37.03 -45.26 13.48
CA CYS A 592 38.06 -45.23 14.53
C CYS A 592 37.56 -45.85 15.85
N HIS A 593 36.25 -45.94 16.05
CA HIS A 593 35.61 -46.48 17.25
C HIS A 593 34.60 -47.58 16.92
N ASP A 594 34.28 -48.43 17.90
CA ASP A 594 33.23 -49.44 17.76
C ASP A 594 31.87 -48.84 17.34
N ALA A 595 31.02 -49.65 16.69
CA ALA A 595 29.67 -49.27 16.23
C ALA A 595 28.78 -48.60 17.31
N LYS A 596 29.01 -48.91 18.59
CA LYS A 596 28.29 -48.27 19.72
C LYS A 596 28.52 -46.76 19.80
N TYR A 597 29.66 -46.24 19.35
CA TYR A 597 29.96 -44.80 19.33
C TYR A 597 29.15 -44.06 18.27
N GLY A 598 28.85 -44.70 17.14
CA GLY A 598 27.94 -44.15 16.14
C GLY A 598 26.52 -43.99 16.67
N LYS A 599 26.05 -44.94 17.49
CA LYS A 599 24.77 -44.82 18.21
C LYS A 599 24.83 -43.70 19.26
N MET A 600 25.92 -43.62 20.03
CA MET A 600 26.13 -42.59 21.04
C MET A 600 26.06 -41.17 20.46
N LEU A 601 26.64 -40.93 19.28
CA LEU A 601 26.54 -39.62 18.60
C LEU A 601 25.09 -39.24 18.26
N LEU A 602 24.27 -40.22 17.83
CA LEU A 602 22.85 -39.98 17.58
C LEU A 602 22.07 -39.71 18.86
N ASP A 603 22.42 -40.40 19.96
CA ASP A 603 21.87 -40.16 21.29
C ASP A 603 22.19 -38.73 21.77
N TRP A 604 23.45 -38.31 21.68
CA TRP A 604 23.90 -36.96 22.02
C TRP A 604 23.13 -35.90 21.23
N LYS A 605 22.95 -36.08 19.92
CA LYS A 605 22.16 -35.16 19.10
C LYS A 605 20.72 -35.06 19.61
N ARG A 606 20.07 -36.19 19.90
CA ARG A 606 18.70 -36.22 20.40
C ARG A 606 18.58 -35.54 21.76
N GLU A 607 19.53 -35.79 22.66
CA GLU A 607 19.54 -35.21 24.00
C GLU A 607 19.69 -33.69 23.97
N ILE A 608 20.69 -33.18 23.22
CA ILE A 608 20.90 -31.74 23.04
C ILE A 608 19.65 -31.09 22.43
N SER A 609 19.12 -31.65 21.34
CA SER A 609 17.93 -31.10 20.67
C SER A 609 16.72 -31.02 21.61
N LYS A 610 16.54 -32.03 22.47
CA LYS A 610 15.46 -32.06 23.47
C LYS A 610 15.64 -30.93 24.49
N GLN A 611 16.85 -30.74 25.01
CA GLN A 611 17.13 -29.67 25.99
C GLN A 611 17.00 -28.28 25.37
N GLU A 612 17.50 -28.08 24.15
CA GLU A 612 17.37 -26.82 23.41
C GLU A 612 15.89 -26.43 23.23
N ASN A 613 15.03 -27.39 22.85
CA ASN A 613 13.60 -27.11 22.68
C ASN A 613 12.91 -26.70 23.99
N ILE A 614 13.27 -27.34 25.12
CA ILE A 614 12.73 -26.99 26.44
C ILE A 614 13.16 -25.58 26.83
N ILE A 615 14.45 -25.26 26.65
CA ILE A 615 15.02 -23.96 27.02
C ILE A 615 14.48 -22.85 26.13
N ALA A 616 14.32 -23.08 24.82
CA ALA A 616 13.77 -22.10 23.89
C ALA A 616 12.39 -21.59 24.33
N VAL A 617 11.49 -22.51 24.74
CA VAL A 617 10.15 -22.15 25.22
C VAL A 617 10.22 -21.36 26.53
N ALA A 618 11.01 -21.85 27.51
CA ALA A 618 11.15 -21.18 28.80
C ALA A 618 11.82 -19.79 28.69
N LEU A 619 12.73 -19.63 27.73
CA LEU A 619 13.46 -18.40 27.47
C LEU A 619 12.54 -17.31 26.89
N GLU A 620 11.67 -17.66 25.95
CA GLU A 620 10.66 -16.72 25.42
C GLU A 620 9.67 -16.29 26.51
N GLU A 621 9.19 -17.23 27.32
CA GLU A 621 8.31 -16.92 28.45
C GLU A 621 8.97 -15.99 29.47
N ALA A 622 10.25 -16.23 29.79
CA ALA A 622 11.01 -15.41 30.72
C ALA A 622 11.30 -14.00 30.16
N LYS A 623 11.65 -13.88 28.88
CA LYS A 623 11.84 -12.59 28.18
C LYS A 623 10.56 -11.76 28.19
N GLU A 624 9.42 -12.39 27.91
CA GLU A 624 8.12 -11.72 27.95
C GLU A 624 7.78 -11.23 29.37
N TYR A 625 8.00 -12.07 30.39
CA TYR A 625 7.80 -11.69 31.78
C TYR A 625 8.64 -10.47 32.18
N VAL A 626 9.95 -10.50 31.91
CA VAL A 626 10.88 -9.39 32.22
C VAL A 626 10.46 -8.11 31.49
N SER A 627 10.08 -8.20 30.21
CA SER A 627 9.63 -7.05 29.41
C SER A 627 8.35 -6.42 29.98
N ARG A 628 7.33 -7.23 30.31
CA ARG A 628 6.08 -6.75 30.93
C ARG A 628 6.32 -6.15 32.31
N ALA A 629 7.20 -6.77 33.11
CA ALA A 629 7.56 -6.30 34.43
C ALA A 629 8.26 -4.93 34.43
N LYS A 630 9.19 -4.76 33.50
CA LYS A 630 9.93 -3.51 33.30
C LYS A 630 8.98 -2.38 32.87
N LYS A 631 8.01 -2.68 31.99
CA LYS A 631 6.97 -1.72 31.59
C LYS A 631 6.02 -1.31 32.72
N SER A 632 5.81 -2.17 33.72
CA SER A 632 5.02 -1.83 34.90
C SER A 632 5.83 -1.16 36.02
N GLY A 633 7.05 -0.69 35.73
CA GLY A 633 7.88 0.07 36.66
C GLY A 633 8.56 -0.78 37.74
N ARG A 634 8.59 -2.11 37.59
CA ARG A 634 9.25 -3.02 38.55
C ARG A 634 10.74 -3.13 38.25
N ASP A 635 11.56 -3.13 39.30
CA ASP A 635 12.97 -3.51 39.20
C ASP A 635 13.07 -5.03 38.94
N VAL A 636 13.62 -5.37 37.77
CA VAL A 636 13.85 -6.74 37.30
C VAL A 636 15.29 -6.95 36.86
N SER A 637 16.22 -6.16 37.40
CA SER A 637 17.63 -6.18 36.97
C SER A 637 18.29 -7.56 37.20
N LYS A 638 17.88 -8.28 38.25
CA LYS A 638 18.37 -9.63 38.55
C LYS A 638 17.83 -10.67 37.56
N GLU A 639 16.54 -10.64 37.27
CA GLU A 639 15.89 -11.51 36.30
C GLU A 639 16.39 -11.24 34.88
N GLU A 640 16.63 -9.97 34.52
CA GLU A 640 17.24 -9.58 33.24
C GLU A 640 18.63 -10.18 33.09
N THR A 641 19.46 -10.15 34.15
CA THR A 641 20.79 -10.76 34.13
C THR A 641 20.72 -12.29 33.93
N LEU A 642 19.82 -12.97 34.64
CA LEU A 642 19.63 -14.42 34.52
C LEU A 642 19.14 -14.81 33.12
N VAL A 643 18.21 -14.04 32.53
CA VAL A 643 17.74 -14.26 31.15
C VAL A 643 18.87 -14.05 30.14
N LEU A 644 19.71 -13.02 30.33
CA LEU A 644 20.86 -12.77 29.45
C LEU A 644 21.91 -13.90 29.52
N GLN A 645 22.18 -14.43 30.71
CA GLN A 645 23.10 -15.56 30.89
C GLN A 645 22.55 -16.84 30.25
N ALA A 646 21.26 -17.13 30.47
CA ALA A 646 20.58 -18.27 29.87
C ALA A 646 20.53 -18.17 28.33
N ASP A 647 20.22 -17.00 27.79
CA ASP A 647 20.22 -16.73 26.34
C ASP A 647 21.62 -16.94 25.76
N ALA A 648 22.66 -16.39 26.40
CA ALA A 648 24.03 -16.53 25.92
C ALA A 648 24.49 -18.00 25.89
N ASN A 649 24.17 -18.78 26.93
CA ASN A 649 24.46 -20.22 26.96
C ASN A 649 23.71 -20.96 25.84
N TYR A 650 22.41 -20.70 25.68
CA TYR A 650 21.59 -21.31 24.64
C TYR A 650 22.14 -21.01 23.24
N GLN A 651 22.47 -19.74 22.95
CA GLN A 651 23.01 -19.33 21.65
C GLN A 651 24.38 -19.97 21.36
N ALA A 652 25.26 -20.05 22.35
CA ALA A 652 26.57 -20.68 22.19
C ALA A 652 26.46 -22.17 21.82
N VAL A 653 25.54 -22.90 22.48
CA VAL A 653 25.30 -24.32 22.20
C VAL A 653 24.62 -24.51 20.84
N SER A 654 23.65 -23.68 20.50
CA SER A 654 22.90 -23.80 19.25
C SER A 654 23.75 -23.47 18.02
N ALA A 655 24.45 -22.34 18.05
CA ALA A 655 25.36 -21.93 16.98
C ALA A 655 26.56 -22.89 16.85
N GLY A 656 27.11 -23.33 17.99
CA GLY A 656 28.20 -24.32 18.04
C GLY A 656 27.78 -25.73 17.66
N ARG A 657 26.47 -26.01 17.52
CA ARG A 657 25.88 -27.35 17.33
C ARG A 657 26.37 -28.29 18.44
N GLY A 658 25.67 -28.32 19.57
CA GLY A 658 26.11 -28.89 20.85
C GLY A 658 26.80 -30.27 20.85
N VAL A 659 26.66 -31.09 19.80
CA VAL A 659 27.45 -32.31 19.61
C VAL A 659 28.96 -32.09 19.44
N HIS A 660 29.41 -30.90 19.04
CA HIS A 660 30.86 -30.60 18.94
C HIS A 660 31.55 -30.50 20.30
N ASN A 661 30.80 -30.35 21.38
CA ASN A 661 31.31 -30.51 22.75
C ASN A 661 30.13 -30.89 23.64
N HIS A 662 29.80 -32.18 23.64
CA HIS A 662 28.55 -32.66 24.24
C HIS A 662 28.47 -32.36 25.74
N LYS A 663 29.57 -32.56 26.46
CA LYS A 663 29.64 -32.33 27.91
C LYS A 663 29.42 -30.86 28.25
N LEU A 664 30.21 -29.96 27.67
CA LEU A 664 30.09 -28.53 27.92
C LEU A 664 28.69 -28.03 27.54
N SER A 665 28.15 -28.52 26.43
CA SER A 665 26.82 -28.14 25.98
C SER A 665 25.73 -28.54 26.97
N LEU A 666 25.76 -29.75 27.53
CA LEU A 666 24.81 -30.15 28.56
C LEU A 666 24.93 -29.31 29.83
N ASP A 667 26.15 -29.00 30.27
CA ASP A 667 26.37 -28.20 31.47
C ASP A 667 25.87 -26.76 31.29
N MET A 668 26.11 -26.16 30.12
CA MET A 668 25.60 -24.83 29.77
C MET A 668 24.07 -24.80 29.67
N LEU A 669 23.45 -25.82 29.06
CA LEU A 669 22.00 -25.92 28.97
C LEU A 669 21.36 -26.17 30.36
N ARG A 670 21.98 -26.96 31.24
CA ARG A 670 21.54 -27.14 32.63
C ARG A 670 21.60 -25.83 33.42
N ALA A 671 22.69 -25.07 33.29
CA ALA A 671 22.82 -23.76 33.92
C ALA A 671 21.75 -22.78 33.41
N ALA A 672 21.55 -22.71 32.08
CA ALA A 672 20.51 -21.88 31.48
C ALA A 672 19.11 -22.25 31.99
N LYS A 673 18.79 -23.54 32.09
CA LYS A 673 17.53 -24.02 32.64
C LYS A 673 17.34 -23.60 34.10
N ALA A 674 18.36 -23.75 34.94
CA ALA A 674 18.31 -23.37 36.35
C ALA A 674 18.07 -21.85 36.52
N ASP A 675 18.67 -21.03 35.67
CA ASP A 675 18.46 -19.57 35.69
C ASP A 675 17.05 -19.18 35.25
N LEU A 676 16.52 -19.84 34.20
CA LEU A 676 15.14 -19.62 33.76
C LEU A 676 14.11 -20.09 34.80
N GLU A 677 14.36 -21.20 35.49
CA GLU A 677 13.49 -21.67 36.57
C GLU A 677 13.43 -20.66 37.73
N LYS A 678 14.54 -20.01 38.09
CA LYS A 678 14.53 -18.93 39.09
C LYS A 678 13.66 -17.75 38.66
N VAL A 679 13.76 -17.33 37.40
CA VAL A 679 12.96 -16.22 36.84
C VAL A 679 11.47 -16.58 36.81
N LEU A 680 11.13 -17.78 36.34
CA LEU A 680 9.73 -18.22 36.26
C LEU A 680 9.13 -18.55 37.63
N ALA A 681 9.94 -18.93 38.62
CA ALA A 681 9.49 -19.07 40.01
C ALA A 681 9.15 -17.69 40.63
N ALA A 682 9.92 -16.64 40.31
CA ALA A 682 9.61 -15.27 40.73
C ALA A 682 8.29 -14.76 40.12
N LYS A 683 7.95 -15.20 38.90
CA LYS A 683 6.63 -14.98 38.28
C LYS A 683 5.48 -15.66 39.03
N ARG A 684 5.71 -16.81 39.68
CA ARG A 684 4.66 -17.59 40.38
C ARG A 684 4.41 -17.18 41.83
N LYS A 685 5.37 -16.51 42.46
CA LYS A 685 5.28 -16.06 43.86
C LYS A 685 4.54 -14.72 44.03
N LYS A 686 4.04 -14.12 42.95
CA LYS A 686 3.32 -12.86 42.90
C LYS A 686 2.27 -12.93 41.79
#